data_AF-N6U5D0-F1
#
_entry.id   AF-N6U5D0-F1
#
_cell.length_a   1.000
_cell.length_b   1.000
_cell.length_c   1.000
_cell.angle_alpha   90.00
_cell.angle_beta   90.00
_cell.angle_gamma   90.00
#
_symmetry.space_group_name_H-M   'P 1'
#
loop_
_entity.id
_entity.type
_entity.pdbx_description
1 polymer ?
#
loop_
_entity_poly.entity_id
_entity_poly.type
_entity_poly.pdbx_seq_one_letter_code
_entity_poly.pdbx_strand_id
1 'polypeptide(L)'
;MSSNLLTNISYDLLLASQKDCSSPEKDEPKTAEENNLINGQYIGHREDAQGLLKNNDLATKNMEIVWKNVAIFVVLHSVTVYGLYLLFTFQLKIATVLFAYFYTMYAAFGITAGAHRLWAHRSYTAKLPLRIFLMLAQSAALQNDIHEWARDHRVHHKFTDSDADPHNAKRGFFFSHVGWLMCKKHPDVFTKGKTVDMSDVLNDPVVRFQRKYYLPLILLMNLTVPTYVTYCWIGEDFWTSVIVTFGRYVLSLNGTWLVNSAAHIWGMKPYDQNIKPTENKFVAAVAFGEGWHNYHHVFPWDYKAAELGNYKWNFTTCFLDFMAKIGWATDLKTTSEEIIRKRMLRTGDNSLRLTLQNQESKPLSERDIRAHSEHQHPDDGDLIWGWGDKDMDQEEINAGLRKNNDLATKHMEIVWKNVAIFVVLHSVTVYGLYLLFTFQLKIAKVLFAYFYTMYAAFEITAGAHRLWSHRSYTAKLPLRIFLKLTQIAALQNDIHEWARDHRVHHTFTESDVDPHNAKRGFFFSHVGWLMCKKHPDVFTKGKTVDMSDVLNDPVKVKMSNDAQKTKDYKMEIVWKNVGIFVLIHSLALYGAYLMLTLRVRLITILFAYVYLAFSILGVTGGSHRLWSHRSYTANLPLRILLMIAQTAAVQNDIFVWSRDHRMHHKYTDTDADPHNSTRGFFFSHMGWLMCKKHPDLLAKGTSIDMSDVASDPVVRFQRKYYLPLVLLLNIVLPTFVPWYFFGETLWTSYVVTITRYVISVNGTWLVNSAAHMWGAKPYDRNINPTESGLVIGLGFGEGFHNYHHVFPYDYKAGELGNYRNNFTACLIDFMAKIGWATNLKTASLEMIQKRATRTGDFSWQYPQENDKKST
;
A
#
# COMPACT_ATOMS: atom_id res chain seq x y z
N MET A 1 42.74 -21.73 -22.67
CA MET A 1 43.27 -20.72 -21.72
C MET A 1 42.18 -20.05 -20.85
N SER A 2 40.89 -20.37 -21.01
CA SER A 2 39.76 -19.64 -20.39
C SER A 2 39.14 -20.30 -19.14
N SER A 3 39.56 -21.50 -18.72
CA SER A 3 38.97 -22.18 -17.55
C SER A 3 39.64 -21.85 -16.21
N ASN A 4 40.87 -21.31 -16.20
CA ASN A 4 41.59 -21.00 -14.96
C ASN A 4 41.38 -19.56 -14.46
N LEU A 5 40.89 -18.65 -15.31
CA LEU A 5 40.68 -17.26 -14.91
C LEU A 5 39.43 -17.08 -14.05
N LEU A 6 38.33 -17.78 -14.38
CA LEU A 6 37.04 -17.68 -13.67
C LEU A 6 37.03 -18.38 -12.30
N THR A 7 37.77 -19.48 -12.16
CA THR A 7 37.93 -20.19 -10.87
C THR A 7 38.76 -19.37 -9.89
N ASN A 8 39.81 -18.70 -10.38
CA ASN A 8 40.63 -17.80 -9.56
C ASN A 8 39.89 -16.51 -9.21
N ILE A 9 39.13 -15.92 -10.13
CA ILE A 9 38.28 -14.75 -9.85
C ILE A 9 37.18 -15.09 -8.84
N SER A 10 36.53 -16.26 -8.93
CA SER A 10 35.52 -16.69 -7.95
C SER A 10 36.13 -16.95 -6.57
N TYR A 11 37.31 -17.56 -6.50
CA TYR A 11 38.04 -17.83 -5.26
C TYR A 11 38.53 -16.53 -4.60
N ASP A 12 39.00 -15.55 -5.38
CA ASP A 12 39.45 -14.25 -4.89
C ASP A 12 38.31 -13.27 -4.55
N LEU A 13 37.16 -13.36 -5.23
CA LEU A 13 35.89 -12.68 -4.90
C LEU A 13 35.38 -13.07 -3.50
N LEU A 14 35.61 -14.32 -3.09
CA LEU A 14 35.16 -14.88 -1.80
C LEU A 14 36.13 -14.58 -0.64
N LEU A 15 37.42 -14.36 -0.92
CA LEU A 15 38.46 -14.14 0.11
C LEU A 15 38.71 -12.67 0.46
N ALA A 16 38.09 -11.73 -0.27
CA ALA A 16 38.21 -10.31 0.00
C ALA A 16 37.62 -9.88 1.36
N SER A 17 36.75 -10.69 1.95
CA SER A 17 36.26 -10.47 3.32
C SER A 17 37.13 -11.13 4.40
N GLN A 18 38.08 -12.01 4.05
CA GLN A 18 38.79 -12.85 5.03
C GLN A 18 40.32 -12.64 5.11
N LYS A 19 40.99 -12.10 4.08
CA LYS A 19 42.46 -12.19 3.99
C LYS A 19 43.31 -11.20 4.78
N ASP A 20 42.74 -10.22 5.48
CA ASP A 20 43.54 -9.35 6.38
C ASP A 20 43.64 -9.87 7.83
N CYS A 21 43.13 -11.09 8.12
CA CYS A 21 43.06 -11.65 9.47
C CYS A 21 43.99 -12.84 9.76
N SER A 22 44.95 -13.18 8.90
CA SER A 22 45.92 -14.24 9.21
C SER A 22 47.30 -13.96 8.63
N SER A 23 48.13 -13.27 9.41
CA SER A 23 49.56 -13.56 9.42
C SER A 23 49.86 -14.33 10.72
N PRO A 24 50.55 -15.48 10.66
CA PRO A 24 51.03 -16.15 11.86
C PRO A 24 52.31 -15.43 12.29
N GLU A 25 52.26 -14.65 13.37
CA GLU A 25 53.48 -14.35 14.10
C GLU A 25 53.98 -15.65 14.71
N LYS A 26 55.20 -16.03 14.31
CA LYS A 26 55.91 -17.19 14.81
C LYS A 26 56.17 -16.99 16.31
N ASP A 27 55.77 -17.97 17.10
CA ASP A 27 56.25 -18.12 18.47
C ASP A 27 57.78 -18.28 18.47
N GLU A 28 58.48 -17.28 19.01
CA GLU A 28 59.78 -17.48 19.64
C GLU A 28 59.63 -17.31 21.15
N PRO A 29 60.14 -18.24 21.97
CA PRO A 29 59.95 -18.18 23.41
C PRO A 29 60.91 -17.15 23.99
N LYS A 30 60.37 -16.12 24.67
CA LYS A 30 61.15 -15.36 25.64
C LYS A 30 60.58 -15.58 27.04
N THR A 31 61.54 -15.91 27.89
CA THR A 31 61.53 -16.38 29.26
C THR A 31 60.82 -15.46 30.25
N ALA A 32 60.46 -16.10 31.37
CA ALA A 32 59.90 -15.55 32.60
C ALA A 32 60.64 -14.33 33.18
N GLU A 33 59.90 -13.60 34.03
CA GLU A 33 60.17 -12.38 34.83
C GLU A 33 59.33 -11.21 34.29
N GLU A 34 58.34 -10.63 34.98
CA GLU A 34 58.13 -10.40 36.41
C GLU A 34 56.63 -10.42 36.77
N ASN A 35 56.34 -10.99 37.94
CA ASN A 35 55.07 -10.85 38.65
C ASN A 35 55.13 -9.64 39.60
N ASN A 36 53.94 -9.09 39.87
CA ASN A 36 53.55 -8.22 41.00
C ASN A 36 53.84 -6.72 40.87
N LEU A 37 52.79 -5.91 40.80
CA LEU A 37 52.19 -5.33 42.01
C LEU A 37 50.90 -4.56 41.69
N ILE A 38 49.82 -5.08 42.28
CA ILE A 38 48.60 -4.35 42.61
C ILE A 38 48.95 -3.31 43.69
N ASN A 39 48.55 -2.06 43.52
CA ASN A 39 47.91 -1.26 44.57
C ASN A 39 47.41 0.07 44.01
N GLY A 40 46.16 0.38 44.30
CA GLY A 40 45.52 1.63 43.91
C GLY A 40 45.94 2.81 44.80
N GLN A 41 45.75 4.01 44.27
CA GLN A 41 45.35 5.18 45.05
C GLN A 41 44.88 6.29 44.12
N TYR A 42 43.60 6.64 44.26
CA TYR A 42 43.04 7.91 43.84
C TYR A 42 43.70 9.03 44.66
N ILE A 43 44.41 9.95 44.00
CA ILE A 43 44.68 11.30 44.52
C ILE A 43 44.49 12.26 43.34
N GLY A 44 43.55 13.18 43.48
CA GLY A 44 43.32 14.24 42.51
C GLY A 44 44.30 15.39 42.68
N HIS A 45 44.69 16.02 41.58
CA HIS A 45 45.14 17.41 41.54
C HIS A 45 44.72 18.08 40.23
N ARG A 46 44.08 19.25 40.38
CA ARG A 46 43.99 20.32 39.40
C ARG A 46 45.39 20.92 39.21
N GLU A 47 45.58 21.57 38.05
CA GLU A 47 46.84 22.11 37.49
C GLU A 47 47.52 21.02 36.65
N ASP A 48 47.39 20.99 35.32
CA ASP A 48 48.03 21.94 34.40
C ASP A 48 47.25 22.15 33.08
N ALA A 49 46.64 23.32 32.92
CA ALA A 49 45.93 23.73 31.71
C ALA A 49 46.86 24.29 30.60
N GLN A 50 48.16 24.00 30.63
CA GLN A 50 49.14 24.52 29.65
C GLN A 50 50.03 23.45 28.98
N GLY A 51 49.89 22.16 29.32
CA GLY A 51 50.55 21.05 28.63
C GLY A 51 49.73 20.42 27.48
N LEU A 52 48.43 20.72 27.40
CA LEU A 52 47.48 20.05 26.49
C LEU A 52 47.30 20.71 25.12
N LEU A 53 48.10 21.73 24.79
CA LEU A 53 48.09 22.39 23.47
C LEU A 53 49.21 21.92 22.52
N LYS A 54 49.95 20.87 22.89
CA LYS A 54 50.96 20.21 22.03
C LYS A 54 50.71 18.70 21.96
N ASN A 55 49.56 18.30 21.43
CA ASN A 55 49.34 16.95 20.89
C ASN A 55 48.27 16.99 19.79
N ASN A 56 48.31 18.02 18.93
CA ASN A 56 47.57 18.05 17.67
C ASN A 56 48.22 17.17 16.56
N ASP A 57 49.18 16.31 16.92
CA ASP A 57 49.89 15.40 16.01
C ASP A 57 49.37 13.94 16.06
N LEU A 58 48.18 13.69 16.62
CA LEU A 58 47.35 12.55 16.19
C LEU A 58 46.52 12.96 14.96
N ALA A 59 47.23 13.51 13.97
CA ALA A 59 46.74 13.62 12.62
C ALA A 59 46.28 12.24 12.16
N THR A 60 44.98 12.14 11.86
CA THR A 60 44.34 11.13 11.01
C THR A 60 45.34 10.16 10.37
N LYS A 61 45.51 8.97 10.94
CA LYS A 61 46.11 7.85 10.19
C LYS A 61 45.31 7.72 8.90
N ASN A 62 45.94 8.02 7.77
CA ASN A 62 45.29 7.93 6.45
C ASN A 62 44.62 6.57 6.31
N MET A 63 43.30 6.55 6.03
CA MET A 63 42.57 5.30 5.81
C MET A 63 43.23 4.53 4.66
N GLU A 64 43.74 3.34 4.95
CA GLU A 64 44.38 2.50 3.94
C GLU A 64 43.31 1.75 3.13
N ILE A 65 43.20 2.07 1.84
CA ILE A 65 42.21 1.47 0.94
C ILE A 65 42.67 0.09 0.48
N VAL A 66 41.80 -0.91 0.65
CA VAL A 66 41.98 -2.26 0.14
C VAL A 66 41.41 -2.33 -1.28
N TRP A 67 42.22 -1.98 -2.27
CA TRP A 67 41.79 -1.86 -3.68
C TRP A 67 41.19 -3.15 -4.26
N LYS A 68 41.59 -4.32 -3.76
CA LYS A 68 40.96 -5.61 -4.13
C LYS A 68 39.47 -5.59 -3.80
N ASN A 69 39.08 -5.10 -2.63
CA ASN A 69 37.70 -5.05 -2.17
C ASN A 69 36.91 -4.02 -2.99
N VAL A 70 37.52 -2.86 -3.27
CA VAL A 70 36.94 -1.84 -4.16
C VAL A 70 36.59 -2.43 -5.52
N ALA A 71 37.54 -3.12 -6.17
CA ALA A 71 37.31 -3.74 -7.48
C ALA A 71 36.18 -4.77 -7.43
N ILE A 72 36.12 -5.60 -6.39
CA ILE A 72 35.06 -6.59 -6.19
C ILE A 72 33.69 -5.93 -6.04
N PHE A 73 33.58 -4.90 -5.21
CA PHE A 73 32.31 -4.20 -5.06
C PHE A 73 31.89 -3.50 -6.35
N VAL A 74 32.81 -2.89 -7.09
CA VAL A 74 32.51 -2.30 -8.41
C VAL A 74 31.93 -3.35 -9.36
N VAL A 75 32.54 -4.54 -9.45
CA VAL A 75 32.04 -5.63 -10.30
C VAL A 75 30.67 -6.12 -9.83
N LEU A 76 30.50 -6.41 -8.55
CA LEU A 76 29.25 -6.91 -7.98
C LEU A 76 28.09 -5.92 -8.19
N HIS A 77 28.32 -4.62 -7.95
CA HIS A 77 27.31 -3.59 -8.15
C HIS A 77 27.02 -3.39 -9.64
N SER A 78 28.01 -3.50 -10.53
CA SER A 78 27.80 -3.43 -11.99
C SER A 78 26.93 -4.59 -12.49
N VAL A 79 27.19 -5.81 -12.03
CA VAL A 79 26.34 -6.99 -12.32
C VAL A 79 24.92 -6.79 -11.80
N THR A 80 24.78 -6.17 -10.62
CA THR A 80 23.47 -5.88 -10.02
C THR A 80 22.70 -4.83 -10.83
N VAL A 81 23.35 -3.77 -11.29
CA VAL A 81 22.73 -2.78 -12.19
C VAL A 81 22.21 -3.45 -13.46
N TYR A 82 22.98 -4.38 -14.04
CA TYR A 82 22.52 -5.16 -15.18
C TYR A 82 21.34 -6.10 -14.81
N GLY A 83 21.39 -6.76 -13.65
CA GLY A 83 20.26 -7.56 -13.14
C GLY A 83 18.98 -6.74 -12.93
N LEU A 84 19.11 -5.50 -12.45
CA LEU A 84 18.00 -4.55 -12.34
C LEU A 84 17.48 -4.12 -13.71
N TYR A 85 18.36 -3.93 -14.70
CA TYR A 85 17.94 -3.72 -16.08
C TYR A 85 17.11 -4.91 -16.60
N LEU A 86 17.54 -6.15 -16.39
CA LEU A 86 16.79 -7.35 -16.78
C LEU A 86 15.42 -7.42 -16.06
N LEU A 87 15.37 -7.04 -14.79
CA LEU A 87 14.14 -6.97 -14.01
C LEU A 87 13.17 -5.92 -14.57
N PHE A 88 13.62 -4.68 -14.75
CA PHE A 88 12.77 -3.56 -15.16
C PHE A 88 12.39 -3.58 -16.64
N THR A 89 13.14 -4.31 -17.47
CA THR A 89 12.77 -4.60 -18.87
C THR A 89 11.97 -5.89 -19.03
N PHE A 90 11.56 -6.53 -17.92
CA PHE A 90 10.73 -7.73 -17.89
C PHE A 90 11.35 -8.94 -18.63
N GLN A 91 12.68 -9.03 -18.64
CA GLN A 91 13.41 -10.15 -19.24
C GLN A 91 13.53 -11.36 -18.29
N LEU A 92 13.29 -11.15 -17.00
CA LEU A 92 13.26 -12.22 -16.00
C LEU A 92 11.88 -12.86 -15.92
N LYS A 93 11.83 -14.18 -15.76
CA LYS A 93 10.59 -14.89 -15.43
C LYS A 93 10.09 -14.46 -14.05
N ILE A 94 8.77 -14.31 -13.91
CA ILE A 94 8.15 -13.94 -12.61
C ILE A 94 8.53 -14.93 -11.50
N ALA A 95 8.60 -16.23 -11.81
CA ALA A 95 9.02 -17.25 -10.87
C ALA A 95 10.45 -17.02 -10.34
N THR A 96 11.37 -16.55 -11.20
CA THR A 96 12.75 -16.18 -10.83
C THR A 96 12.75 -15.03 -9.83
N VAL A 97 11.93 -14.00 -10.08
CA VAL A 97 11.81 -12.84 -9.19
C VAL A 97 11.24 -13.23 -7.82
N LEU A 98 10.16 -14.03 -7.80
CA LEU A 98 9.57 -14.52 -6.56
C LEU A 98 10.53 -15.40 -5.78
N PHE A 99 11.24 -16.32 -6.45
CA PHE A 99 12.25 -17.15 -5.82
C PHE A 99 13.37 -16.29 -5.22
N ALA A 100 13.92 -15.33 -5.98
CA ALA A 100 14.95 -14.43 -5.48
C ALA A 100 14.49 -13.64 -4.25
N TYR A 101 13.24 -13.17 -4.23
CA TYR A 101 12.64 -12.49 -3.07
C TYR A 101 12.58 -13.39 -1.83
N PHE A 102 11.98 -14.59 -1.94
CA PHE A 102 11.89 -15.51 -0.81
C PHE A 102 13.24 -16.03 -0.35
N TYR A 103 14.19 -16.23 -1.27
CA TYR A 103 15.56 -16.62 -0.94
C TYR A 103 16.32 -15.49 -0.23
N THR A 104 16.04 -14.22 -0.57
CA THR A 104 16.54 -13.06 0.17
C THR A 104 15.98 -13.02 1.57
N MET A 105 14.67 -13.25 1.75
CA MET A 105 14.06 -13.30 3.08
C MET A 105 14.63 -14.44 3.93
N TYR A 106 14.86 -15.62 3.33
CA TYR A 106 15.57 -16.72 3.97
C TYR A 106 16.96 -16.30 4.44
N ALA A 107 17.78 -15.72 3.56
CA ALA A 107 19.10 -15.20 3.91
C ALA A 107 19.05 -14.11 5.01
N ALA A 108 18.05 -13.23 4.94
CA ALA A 108 17.83 -12.17 5.93
C ALA A 108 17.53 -12.73 7.31
N PHE A 109 16.75 -13.83 7.45
CA PHE A 109 16.57 -14.49 8.75
C PHE A 109 17.89 -15.03 9.31
N GLY A 110 18.81 -15.49 8.46
CA GLY A 110 20.15 -15.88 8.88
C GLY A 110 20.94 -14.77 9.56
N ILE A 111 20.76 -13.53 9.11
CA ILE A 111 21.36 -12.34 9.74
C ILE A 111 20.54 -11.90 10.95
N THR A 112 19.26 -11.59 10.75
CA THR A 112 18.40 -10.95 11.75
C THR A 112 18.01 -11.86 12.91
N ALA A 113 17.37 -12.99 12.65
CA ALA A 113 17.02 -13.98 13.68
C ALA A 113 18.27 -14.72 14.18
N GLY A 114 19.20 -15.04 13.28
CA GLY A 114 20.45 -15.77 13.59
C GLY A 114 21.57 -14.89 14.14
N ALA A 115 22.43 -14.40 13.26
CA ALA A 115 23.69 -13.73 13.62
C ALA A 115 23.49 -12.60 14.64
N HIS A 116 22.41 -11.83 14.48
CA HIS A 116 22.07 -10.67 15.29
C HIS A 116 21.37 -11.03 16.60
N ARG A 117 20.11 -11.45 16.55
CA ARG A 117 19.28 -11.62 17.76
C ARG A 117 19.65 -12.86 18.58
N LEU A 118 20.04 -13.96 17.93
CA LEU A 118 20.42 -15.20 18.62
C LEU A 118 21.89 -15.17 19.08
N TRP A 119 22.83 -15.05 18.15
CA TRP A 119 24.26 -15.22 18.49
C TRP A 119 24.91 -13.93 18.98
N ALA A 120 24.65 -12.77 18.40
CA ALA A 120 25.25 -11.52 18.89
C ALA A 120 24.64 -11.08 20.22
N HIS A 121 23.30 -11.10 20.35
CA HIS A 121 22.59 -10.52 21.51
C HIS A 121 22.03 -11.50 22.52
N ARG A 122 22.01 -12.81 22.21
CA ARG A 122 21.45 -13.86 23.08
C ARG A 122 20.01 -13.56 23.54
N SER A 123 19.22 -12.91 22.70
CA SER A 123 17.87 -12.44 23.06
C SER A 123 16.83 -13.56 23.19
N TYR A 124 17.16 -14.78 22.74
CA TYR A 124 16.37 -15.99 22.91
C TYR A 124 17.27 -17.23 22.80
N THR A 125 16.73 -18.40 23.14
CA THR A 125 17.39 -19.70 22.99
C THR A 125 16.80 -20.46 21.79
N ALA A 126 17.63 -21.13 20.99
CA ALA A 126 17.19 -21.91 19.84
C ALA A 126 17.56 -23.40 19.96
N LYS A 127 16.60 -24.28 19.69
CA LYS A 127 16.86 -25.72 19.55
C LYS A 127 17.71 -25.99 18.31
N LEU A 128 18.36 -27.16 18.29
CA LEU A 128 19.29 -27.56 17.23
C LEU A 128 18.72 -27.41 15.79
N PRO A 129 17.47 -27.80 15.48
CA PRO A 129 16.91 -27.63 14.14
C PRO A 129 16.89 -26.17 13.66
N LEU A 130 16.48 -25.25 14.54
CA LEU A 130 16.44 -23.83 14.24
C LEU A 130 17.86 -23.25 14.08
N ARG A 131 18.80 -23.66 14.93
CA ARG A 131 20.21 -23.23 14.81
C ARG A 131 20.82 -23.65 13.48
N ILE A 132 20.59 -24.89 13.03
CA ILE A 132 21.06 -25.38 11.72
C ILE A 132 20.41 -24.58 10.59
N PHE A 133 19.10 -24.36 10.64
CA PHE A 133 18.38 -23.56 9.65
C PHE A 133 18.97 -22.14 9.54
N LEU A 134 19.15 -21.46 10.67
CA LEU A 134 19.68 -20.10 10.71
C LEU A 134 21.14 -20.03 10.26
N MET A 135 21.95 -21.05 10.54
CA MET A 135 23.33 -21.13 10.07
C MET A 135 23.42 -21.28 8.54
N LEU A 136 22.58 -22.13 7.95
CA LEU A 136 22.52 -22.27 6.48
C LEU A 136 21.97 -21.00 5.82
N ALA A 137 20.99 -20.36 6.44
CA ALA A 137 20.47 -19.06 6.03
C ALA A 137 21.54 -17.96 6.08
N GLN A 138 22.33 -17.91 7.16
CA GLN A 138 23.41 -16.94 7.30
C GLN A 138 24.49 -17.15 6.23
N SER A 139 24.80 -18.41 5.93
CA SER A 139 25.72 -18.77 4.84
C SER A 139 25.19 -18.33 3.47
N ALA A 140 23.87 -18.29 3.27
CA ALA A 140 23.24 -17.75 2.05
C ALA A 140 23.30 -16.21 1.97
N ALA A 141 23.52 -15.52 3.09
CA ALA A 141 23.64 -14.06 3.17
C ALA A 141 25.06 -13.55 2.86
N LEU A 142 26.09 -14.37 3.10
CA LEU A 142 27.50 -14.07 2.81
C LEU A 142 27.95 -12.74 3.46
N GLN A 143 27.87 -12.66 4.79
CA GLN A 143 28.29 -11.50 5.57
C GLN A 143 29.27 -11.92 6.66
N ASN A 144 30.39 -12.54 6.28
CA ASN A 144 31.33 -13.24 7.18
C ASN A 144 30.68 -14.39 7.97
N ASP A 145 31.49 -15.23 8.61
CA ASP A 145 30.95 -16.31 9.45
C ASP A 145 30.33 -15.75 10.74
N ILE A 146 29.43 -16.52 11.35
CA ILE A 146 28.64 -16.08 12.52
C ILE A 146 29.53 -15.55 13.65
N HIS A 147 30.70 -16.15 13.88
CA HIS A 147 31.60 -15.68 14.95
C HIS A 147 32.17 -14.30 14.65
N GLU A 148 32.66 -14.07 13.43
CA GLU A 148 33.19 -12.76 13.06
C GLU A 148 32.11 -11.69 13.03
N TRP A 149 30.93 -12.00 12.45
CA TRP A 149 29.80 -11.07 12.42
C TRP A 149 29.36 -10.70 13.84
N ALA A 150 29.18 -11.71 14.72
CA ALA A 150 28.79 -11.47 16.10
C ALA A 150 29.85 -10.64 16.83
N ARG A 151 31.15 -10.95 16.72
CA ARG A 151 32.22 -10.16 17.34
C ARG A 151 32.14 -8.70 16.94
N ASP A 152 32.11 -8.42 15.63
CA ASP A 152 32.08 -7.05 15.12
C ASP A 152 30.80 -6.32 15.57
N HIS A 153 29.66 -7.01 15.62
CA HIS A 153 28.39 -6.45 16.09
C HIS A 153 28.40 -6.14 17.60
N ARG A 154 29.01 -7.00 18.41
CA ARG A 154 29.17 -6.77 19.85
C ARG A 154 30.05 -5.55 20.12
N VAL A 155 31.16 -5.42 19.38
CA VAL A 155 32.05 -4.25 19.44
C VAL A 155 31.31 -2.98 19.00
N HIS A 156 30.52 -3.06 17.93
CA HIS A 156 29.70 -1.94 17.46
C HIS A 156 28.76 -1.42 18.54
N HIS A 157 28.05 -2.29 19.28
CA HIS A 157 27.18 -1.86 20.37
C HIS A 157 27.93 -1.30 21.58
N LYS A 158 29.04 -1.92 21.97
CA LYS A 158 29.79 -1.49 23.17
C LYS A 158 30.52 -0.17 22.95
N PHE A 159 30.98 0.10 21.73
CA PHE A 159 31.79 1.28 21.39
C PHE A 159 31.21 2.10 20.23
N THR A 160 29.88 2.20 20.15
CA THR A 160 29.14 2.81 19.05
C THR A 160 29.68 4.20 18.70
N ASP A 161 29.84 4.47 17.40
CA ASP A 161 30.29 5.77 16.88
C ASP A 161 31.65 6.24 17.41
N SER A 162 32.51 5.33 17.87
CA SER A 162 33.92 5.57 18.19
C SER A 162 34.82 4.98 17.11
N ASP A 163 36.13 5.17 17.21
CA ASP A 163 37.08 4.51 16.30
C ASP A 163 37.20 2.99 16.51
N ALA A 164 36.61 2.46 17.59
CA ALA A 164 36.46 1.02 17.79
C ALA A 164 35.23 0.44 17.10
N ASP A 165 34.27 1.27 16.68
CA ASP A 165 33.11 0.84 15.89
C ASP A 165 33.54 0.50 14.45
N PRO A 166 33.38 -0.76 13.99
CA PRO A 166 33.79 -1.17 12.65
C PRO A 166 33.18 -0.33 11.52
N HIS A 167 31.97 0.21 11.74
CA HIS A 167 31.22 0.99 10.75
C HIS A 167 30.80 2.35 11.30
N ASN A 168 31.69 2.98 12.09
CA ASN A 168 31.53 4.29 12.72
C ASN A 168 30.81 5.33 11.83
N ALA A 169 29.58 5.69 12.19
CA ALA A 169 28.78 6.63 11.43
C ALA A 169 29.24 8.09 11.57
N LYS A 170 30.16 8.43 12.49
CA LYS A 170 30.84 9.76 12.50
C LYS A 170 31.70 9.98 11.26
N ARG A 171 32.14 8.91 10.58
CA ARG A 171 32.90 8.99 9.32
C ARG A 171 32.01 9.17 8.08
N GLY A 172 30.70 9.34 8.28
CA GLY A 172 29.73 9.67 7.25
C GLY A 172 29.03 8.46 6.62
N PHE A 173 28.00 8.76 5.82
CA PHE A 173 27.12 7.76 5.21
C PHE A 173 27.90 6.73 4.39
N PHE A 174 28.79 7.16 3.49
CA PHE A 174 29.51 6.24 2.62
C PHE A 174 30.39 5.26 3.40
N PHE A 175 31.11 5.73 4.42
CA PHE A 175 31.95 4.88 5.27
C PHE A 175 31.12 3.83 5.99
N SER A 176 30.09 4.25 6.73
CA SER A 176 29.19 3.36 7.48
C SER A 176 28.37 2.40 6.60
N HIS A 177 28.11 2.76 5.34
CA HIS A 177 27.37 1.93 4.39
C HIS A 177 28.25 0.83 3.77
N VAL A 178 29.35 1.20 3.10
CA VAL A 178 30.21 0.23 2.37
C VAL A 178 31.70 0.55 2.47
N GLY A 179 32.07 1.81 2.76
CA GLY A 179 33.47 2.24 2.82
C GLY A 179 34.31 1.49 3.84
N TRP A 180 33.74 1.10 4.98
CA TRP A 180 34.43 0.32 6.00
C TRP A 180 34.88 -1.08 5.52
N LEU A 181 34.22 -1.65 4.50
CA LEU A 181 34.63 -2.91 3.86
C LEU A 181 35.71 -2.72 2.79
N MET A 182 35.98 -1.48 2.39
CA MET A 182 36.97 -1.11 1.38
C MET A 182 38.26 -0.54 1.99
N CYS A 183 38.33 -0.44 3.31
CA CYS A 183 39.48 0.07 4.04
C CYS A 183 39.91 -0.93 5.12
N LYS A 184 41.17 -0.86 5.55
CA LYS A 184 41.60 -1.60 6.74
C LYS A 184 40.86 -1.07 7.98
N LYS A 185 40.43 -1.98 8.85
CA LYS A 185 39.80 -1.65 10.14
C LYS A 185 40.76 -0.81 10.99
N HIS A 186 40.20 0.15 11.74
CA HIS A 186 41.00 0.93 12.69
C HIS A 186 41.59 0.00 13.78
N PRO A 187 42.82 0.23 14.28
CA PRO A 187 43.44 -0.61 15.31
C PRO A 187 42.55 -0.83 16.55
N ASP A 188 41.76 0.17 16.94
CA ASP A 188 40.89 0.08 18.11
C ASP A 188 39.78 -0.96 17.94
N VAL A 189 39.34 -1.27 16.72
CA VAL A 189 38.39 -2.35 16.46
C VAL A 189 38.95 -3.69 16.96
N PHE A 190 40.25 -3.92 16.77
CA PHE A 190 40.92 -5.15 17.23
C PHE A 190 41.21 -5.11 18.73
N THR A 191 41.74 -4.00 19.23
CA THR A 191 42.10 -3.86 20.65
C THR A 191 40.87 -3.96 21.54
N LYS A 192 39.80 -3.24 21.21
CA LYS A 192 38.52 -3.30 21.94
C LYS A 192 37.75 -4.58 21.62
N GLY A 193 37.92 -5.16 20.43
CA GLY A 193 37.37 -6.47 20.09
C GLY A 193 37.85 -7.63 20.97
N LYS A 194 39.00 -7.51 21.63
CA LYS A 194 39.46 -8.48 22.64
C LYS A 194 38.72 -8.39 23.97
N THR A 195 38.01 -7.29 24.21
CA THR A 195 37.30 -7.03 25.48
C THR A 195 35.87 -7.57 25.48
N VAL A 196 35.32 -7.94 24.32
CA VAL A 196 34.00 -8.58 24.23
C VAL A 196 34.14 -10.10 24.41
N ASP A 197 33.35 -10.67 25.32
CA ASP A 197 33.30 -12.12 25.50
C ASP A 197 32.72 -12.77 24.22
N MET A 198 33.34 -13.85 23.74
CA MET A 198 32.89 -14.64 22.58
C MET A 198 32.78 -16.14 22.90
N SER A 199 32.95 -16.51 24.17
CA SER A 199 33.01 -17.91 24.61
C SER A 199 31.73 -18.67 24.29
N ASP A 200 30.56 -18.06 24.43
CA ASP A 200 29.27 -18.64 24.08
C ASP A 200 29.16 -19.00 22.59
N VAL A 201 29.62 -18.11 21.71
CA VAL A 201 29.56 -18.30 20.25
C VAL A 201 30.54 -19.38 19.83
N LEU A 202 31.72 -19.41 20.44
CA LEU A 202 32.74 -20.44 20.20
C LEU A 202 32.36 -21.80 20.78
N ASN A 203 31.55 -21.84 21.85
CA ASN A 203 31.06 -23.07 22.44
C ASN A 203 29.86 -23.67 21.68
N ASP A 204 29.19 -22.91 20.81
CA ASP A 204 28.12 -23.46 19.96
C ASP A 204 28.71 -24.35 18.84
N PRO A 205 28.42 -25.68 18.83
CA PRO A 205 28.94 -26.58 17.81
C PRO A 205 28.47 -26.24 16.39
N VAL A 206 27.30 -25.61 16.24
CA VAL A 206 26.77 -25.20 14.92
C VAL A 206 27.60 -24.06 14.34
N VAL A 207 27.99 -23.09 15.17
CA VAL A 207 28.84 -21.96 14.75
C VAL A 207 30.24 -22.44 14.41
N ARG A 208 30.83 -23.31 15.24
CA ARG A 208 32.13 -23.94 14.95
C ARG A 208 32.11 -24.73 13.64
N PHE A 209 31.04 -25.49 13.39
CA PHE A 209 30.86 -26.20 12.14
C PHE A 209 30.83 -25.24 10.96
N GLN A 210 30.01 -24.19 11.04
CA GLN A 210 29.94 -23.18 9.99
C GLN A 210 31.31 -22.56 9.72
N ARG A 211 32.00 -22.09 10.76
CA ARG A 211 33.32 -21.45 10.62
C ARG A 211 34.34 -22.39 9.97
N LYS A 212 34.34 -23.67 10.35
CA LYS A 212 35.23 -24.69 9.75
C LYS A 212 34.93 -24.94 8.26
N TYR A 213 33.66 -24.89 7.86
CA TYR A 213 33.20 -25.20 6.50
C TYR A 213 32.65 -23.99 5.76
N TYR A 214 33.05 -22.78 6.15
CA TYR A 214 32.40 -21.54 5.70
C TYR A 214 32.48 -21.39 4.18
N LEU A 215 33.67 -21.59 3.59
CA LEU A 215 33.86 -21.48 2.14
C LEU A 215 32.99 -22.48 1.33
N PRO A 216 32.97 -23.79 1.64
CA PRO A 216 32.01 -24.71 1.01
C PRO A 216 30.54 -24.31 1.21
N LEU A 217 30.17 -23.85 2.41
CA LEU A 217 28.79 -23.49 2.72
C LEU A 217 28.33 -22.24 1.96
N ILE A 218 29.15 -21.21 1.84
CA ILE A 218 28.79 -20.01 1.07
C ILE A 218 28.74 -20.29 -0.43
N LEU A 219 29.66 -21.09 -0.97
CA LEU A 219 29.63 -21.52 -2.36
C LEU A 219 28.35 -22.30 -2.67
N LEU A 220 27.94 -23.18 -1.76
CA LEU A 220 26.71 -23.93 -1.89
C LEU A 220 25.47 -23.03 -1.74
N MET A 221 25.34 -22.32 -0.63
CA MET A 221 24.12 -21.63 -0.24
C MET A 221 23.96 -20.26 -0.91
N ASN A 222 25.02 -19.47 -1.08
CA ASN A 222 24.88 -18.15 -1.70
C ASN A 222 24.86 -18.23 -3.25
N LEU A 223 25.66 -19.13 -3.83
CA LEU A 223 25.87 -19.19 -5.28
C LEU A 223 25.19 -20.39 -5.94
N THR A 224 25.48 -21.61 -5.49
CA THR A 224 25.11 -22.84 -6.22
C THR A 224 23.60 -23.11 -6.16
N VAL A 225 23.01 -23.12 -4.96
CA VAL A 225 21.58 -23.39 -4.76
C VAL A 225 20.69 -22.40 -5.51
N PRO A 226 20.83 -21.06 -5.35
CA PRO A 226 19.96 -20.13 -6.05
C PRO A 226 20.16 -20.17 -7.56
N THR A 227 21.40 -20.25 -8.07
CA THR A 227 21.66 -20.36 -9.52
C THR A 227 21.09 -21.65 -10.09
N TYR A 228 21.27 -22.78 -9.40
CA TYR A 228 20.78 -24.08 -9.85
C TYR A 228 19.25 -24.12 -9.90
N VAL A 229 18.57 -23.58 -8.89
CA VAL A 229 17.10 -23.54 -8.88
C VAL A 229 16.57 -22.67 -10.02
N THR A 230 17.14 -21.49 -10.24
CA THR A 230 16.67 -20.61 -11.33
C THR A 230 16.97 -21.20 -12.71
N TYR A 231 18.15 -21.80 -12.89
CA TYR A 231 18.55 -22.41 -14.15
C TYR A 231 17.80 -23.71 -14.43
N CYS A 232 17.92 -24.71 -13.56
CA CYS A 232 17.42 -26.06 -13.82
C CYS A 232 15.92 -26.23 -13.56
N TRP A 233 15.35 -25.55 -12.55
CA TRP A 233 13.95 -25.77 -12.16
C TRP A 233 13.01 -24.72 -12.74
N ILE A 234 13.42 -23.45 -12.72
CA ILE A 234 12.62 -22.36 -13.29
C ILE A 234 12.88 -22.22 -14.81
N GLY A 235 14.03 -22.70 -15.29
CA GLY A 235 14.39 -22.73 -16.70
C GLY A 235 14.88 -21.38 -17.23
N GLU A 236 15.48 -20.54 -16.39
CA GLU A 236 16.20 -19.34 -16.86
C GLU A 236 17.44 -19.72 -17.65
N ASP A 237 17.96 -18.78 -18.44
CA ASP A 237 19.31 -18.91 -18.98
C ASP A 237 20.36 -18.97 -17.84
N PHE A 238 21.47 -19.68 -18.07
CA PHE A 238 22.52 -19.88 -17.06
C PHE A 238 23.13 -18.55 -16.61
N TRP A 239 23.49 -17.66 -17.54
CA TRP A 239 24.10 -16.38 -17.19
C TRP A 239 23.10 -15.45 -16.53
N THR A 240 21.84 -15.47 -16.99
CA THR A 240 20.74 -14.76 -16.32
C THR A 240 20.55 -15.23 -14.87
N SER A 241 20.63 -16.55 -14.63
CA SER A 241 20.56 -17.13 -13.28
C SER A 241 21.71 -16.68 -12.38
N VAL A 242 22.93 -16.63 -12.90
CA VAL A 242 24.11 -16.12 -12.18
C VAL A 242 23.94 -14.63 -11.85
N ILE A 243 23.51 -13.83 -12.83
CA ILE A 243 23.29 -12.37 -12.66
C ILE A 243 22.23 -12.10 -11.59
N VAL A 244 21.09 -12.81 -11.61
CA VAL A 244 20.05 -12.66 -10.58
C VAL A 244 20.55 -13.08 -9.21
N THR A 245 21.36 -14.14 -9.13
CA THR A 245 21.94 -14.62 -7.86
C THR A 245 22.83 -13.55 -7.23
N PHE A 246 23.73 -12.93 -8.01
CA PHE A 246 24.57 -11.83 -7.53
C PHE A 246 23.76 -10.56 -7.25
N GLY A 247 22.79 -10.22 -8.11
CA GLY A 247 21.94 -9.05 -7.93
C GLY A 247 21.14 -9.12 -6.63
N ARG A 248 20.53 -10.28 -6.34
CA ARG A 248 19.86 -10.58 -5.08
C ARG A 248 20.79 -10.38 -3.88
N TYR A 249 22.01 -10.93 -3.96
CA TYR A 249 23.00 -10.82 -2.89
C TYR A 249 23.38 -9.36 -2.60
N VAL A 250 23.66 -8.56 -3.62
CA VAL A 250 24.03 -7.13 -3.45
C VAL A 250 22.87 -6.30 -2.93
N LEU A 251 21.63 -6.56 -3.37
CA LEU A 251 20.45 -5.90 -2.81
C LEU A 251 20.27 -6.25 -1.33
N SER A 252 20.50 -7.51 -0.95
CA SER A 252 20.48 -7.95 0.45
C SER A 252 21.57 -7.26 1.29
N LEU A 253 22.77 -7.09 0.75
CA LEU A 253 23.85 -6.36 1.41
C LEU A 253 23.47 -4.91 1.68
N ASN A 254 23.00 -4.20 0.65
CA ASN A 254 22.59 -2.80 0.77
C ASN A 254 21.44 -2.64 1.79
N GLY A 255 20.49 -3.58 1.83
CA GLY A 255 19.46 -3.62 2.86
C GLY A 255 20.02 -3.72 4.28
N THR A 256 21.07 -4.52 4.47
CA THR A 256 21.75 -4.64 5.78
C THR A 256 22.57 -3.39 6.09
N TRP A 257 23.32 -2.87 5.12
CA TRP A 257 24.18 -1.69 5.28
C TRP A 257 23.40 -0.40 5.55
N LEU A 258 22.13 -0.33 5.14
CA LEU A 258 21.22 0.76 5.52
C LEU A 258 20.99 0.81 7.04
N VAL A 259 21.09 -0.30 7.76
CA VAL A 259 21.02 -0.32 9.23
C VAL A 259 22.21 0.44 9.81
N ASN A 260 23.43 0.14 9.35
CA ASN A 260 24.66 0.79 9.84
C ASN A 260 24.74 2.28 9.46
N SER A 261 24.10 2.68 8.35
CA SER A 261 24.22 4.02 7.77
C SER A 261 22.96 4.85 7.99
N ALA A 262 21.88 4.59 7.25
CA ALA A 262 20.66 5.36 7.33
C ALA A 262 20.03 5.31 8.73
N ALA A 263 20.05 4.16 9.43
CA ALA A 263 19.51 4.06 10.78
C ALA A 263 20.43 4.66 11.87
N HIS A 264 21.63 5.15 11.54
CA HIS A 264 22.47 5.97 12.43
C HIS A 264 22.44 7.46 12.11
N ILE A 265 21.80 7.87 11.01
CA ILE A 265 21.86 9.26 10.52
C ILE A 265 20.47 9.88 10.41
N TRP A 266 19.46 9.14 9.95
CA TRP A 266 18.14 9.69 9.62
C TRP A 266 17.01 8.89 10.27
N GLY A 267 16.33 9.50 11.25
CA GLY A 267 15.13 8.96 11.87
C GLY A 267 14.81 9.65 13.21
N MET A 268 13.89 9.08 13.96
CA MET A 268 13.49 9.58 15.29
C MET A 268 14.34 8.92 16.39
N LYS A 269 14.44 9.54 17.57
CA LYS A 269 15.17 9.00 18.73
C LYS A 269 14.32 9.00 20.01
N PRO A 270 13.21 8.27 20.02
CA PRO A 270 12.24 8.34 21.11
C PRO A 270 12.70 7.76 22.44
N TYR A 271 13.72 6.90 22.46
CA TYR A 271 14.19 6.24 23.68
C TYR A 271 15.46 6.90 24.22
N ASP A 272 16.39 7.26 23.34
CA ASP A 272 17.60 8.00 23.71
C ASP A 272 18.08 8.92 22.59
N GLN A 273 17.98 10.23 22.82
CA GLN A 273 18.40 11.24 21.85
C GLN A 273 19.91 11.47 21.79
N ASN A 274 20.65 10.99 22.81
CA ASN A 274 22.09 11.24 22.97
C ASN A 274 22.95 10.27 22.15
N ILE A 275 22.41 9.10 21.78
CA ILE A 275 23.05 8.16 20.85
C ILE A 275 22.68 8.48 19.39
N LYS A 276 23.50 8.09 18.40
CA LYS A 276 23.14 8.29 16.98
C LYS A 276 22.05 7.37 16.40
N PRO A 277 21.94 6.09 16.78
CA PRO A 277 20.90 5.19 16.29
C PRO A 277 19.51 5.81 16.32
N THR A 278 18.75 5.58 15.26
CA THR A 278 17.45 6.21 14.98
C THR A 278 16.43 5.16 14.55
N GLU A 279 15.16 5.43 14.85
CA GLU A 279 14.02 4.70 14.32
C GLU A 279 13.77 5.13 12.87
N ASN A 280 13.96 4.21 11.93
CA ASN A 280 13.74 4.43 10.51
C ASN A 280 12.83 3.35 9.91
N LYS A 281 11.59 3.74 9.59
CA LYS A 281 10.56 2.85 9.03
C LYS A 281 10.93 2.25 7.68
N PHE A 282 11.63 3.01 6.83
CA PHE A 282 12.07 2.51 5.53
C PHE A 282 13.11 1.40 5.72
N VAL A 283 14.09 1.64 6.60
CA VAL A 283 15.09 0.61 6.96
C VAL A 283 14.42 -0.60 7.59
N ALA A 284 13.43 -0.42 8.47
CA ALA A 284 12.72 -1.54 9.10
C ALA A 284 12.00 -2.43 8.05
N ALA A 285 11.46 -1.83 6.99
CA ALA A 285 10.84 -2.58 5.90
C ALA A 285 11.86 -3.37 5.07
N VAL A 286 12.97 -2.74 4.64
CA VAL A 286 13.96 -3.38 3.76
C VAL A 286 14.90 -4.35 4.50
N ALA A 287 15.10 -4.15 5.80
CA ALA A 287 15.91 -5.00 6.68
C ALA A 287 15.04 -5.91 7.58
N PHE A 288 13.77 -6.14 7.21
CA PHE A 288 12.87 -7.12 7.84
C PHE A 288 12.61 -6.94 9.35
N GLY A 289 12.89 -5.79 9.93
CA GLY A 289 12.72 -5.52 11.36
C GLY A 289 13.81 -4.68 12.01
N GLU A 290 14.99 -4.59 11.39
CA GLU A 290 16.17 -4.03 12.07
C GLU A 290 16.31 -2.49 12.00
N GLY A 291 15.28 -1.79 11.48
CA GLY A 291 15.29 -0.33 11.39
C GLY A 291 14.80 0.40 12.64
N TRP A 292 14.36 -0.32 13.67
CA TRP A 292 14.01 0.23 14.98
C TRP A 292 15.27 0.38 15.85
N HIS A 293 16.23 1.15 15.31
CA HIS A 293 17.60 1.07 15.74
C HIS A 293 17.89 1.88 17.01
N ASN A 294 17.11 2.93 17.30
CA ASN A 294 17.20 3.64 18.58
C ASN A 294 16.74 2.72 19.73
N TYR A 295 15.62 2.01 19.55
CA TYR A 295 15.16 1.01 20.53
C TYR A 295 16.21 -0.08 20.71
N HIS A 296 16.70 -0.62 19.59
CA HIS A 296 17.63 -1.73 19.61
C HIS A 296 18.93 -1.40 20.34
N HIS A 297 19.50 -0.21 20.15
CA HIS A 297 20.71 0.20 20.86
C HIS A 297 20.48 0.51 22.33
N VAL A 298 19.25 0.88 22.71
CA VAL A 298 18.88 1.12 24.11
C VAL A 298 18.55 -0.18 24.84
N PHE A 299 17.94 -1.15 24.16
CA PHE A 299 17.53 -2.45 24.69
C PHE A 299 18.03 -3.61 23.82
N PRO A 300 19.34 -3.82 23.72
CA PRO A 300 19.94 -4.78 22.77
C PRO A 300 19.55 -6.25 23.04
N TRP A 301 19.13 -6.56 24.27
CA TRP A 301 18.68 -7.89 24.67
C TRP A 301 17.25 -8.25 24.26
N ASP A 302 16.44 -7.28 23.81
CA ASP A 302 15.06 -7.55 23.42
C ASP A 302 15.00 -8.33 22.11
N TYR A 303 14.36 -9.51 22.12
CA TYR A 303 14.29 -10.40 20.96
C TYR A 303 13.51 -9.81 19.78
N LYS A 304 12.66 -8.81 20.04
CA LYS A 304 11.92 -8.11 19.00
C LYS A 304 12.78 -7.05 18.33
N ALA A 305 13.82 -6.55 19.01
CA ALA A 305 14.58 -5.37 18.63
C ALA A 305 13.68 -4.14 18.35
N ALA A 306 12.48 -4.09 18.95
CA ALA A 306 11.49 -3.03 18.75
C ALA A 306 10.46 -3.00 19.90
N GLU A 307 9.99 -1.81 20.25
CA GLU A 307 8.86 -1.62 21.18
C GLU A 307 7.55 -2.21 20.62
N LEU A 308 7.29 -1.96 19.34
CA LEU A 308 6.01 -2.29 18.71
C LEU A 308 5.96 -3.77 18.33
N GLY A 309 5.32 -4.58 19.17
CA GLY A 309 5.09 -6.02 18.97
C GLY A 309 4.14 -6.40 17.82
N ASN A 310 4.02 -5.58 16.77
CA ASN A 310 3.23 -5.92 15.58
C ASN A 310 4.12 -6.35 14.42
N TYR A 311 3.66 -7.32 13.63
CA TYR A 311 4.44 -7.91 12.52
C TYR A 311 4.58 -7.01 11.29
N LYS A 312 4.00 -5.79 11.31
CA LYS A 312 3.83 -4.95 10.11
C LYS A 312 5.16 -4.51 9.48
N TRP A 313 6.19 -4.36 10.31
CA TRP A 313 7.53 -3.92 9.90
C TRP A 313 8.63 -4.71 10.58
N ASN A 314 8.32 -5.91 11.10
CA ASN A 314 9.24 -6.73 11.85
C ASN A 314 8.93 -8.22 11.61
N PHE A 315 9.23 -8.64 10.38
CA PHE A 315 9.02 -10.01 9.94
C PHE A 315 9.92 -11.00 10.69
N THR A 316 11.09 -10.57 11.14
CA THR A 316 11.97 -11.38 12.01
C THR A 316 11.26 -11.78 13.30
N THR A 317 10.58 -10.85 13.96
CA THR A 317 9.80 -11.15 15.17
C THR A 317 8.66 -12.13 14.87
N CYS A 318 7.94 -11.94 13.76
CA CYS A 318 6.90 -12.89 13.32
C CYS A 318 7.45 -14.32 13.14
N PHE A 319 8.62 -14.43 12.53
CA PHE A 319 9.31 -15.70 12.35
C PHE A 319 9.70 -16.33 13.70
N LEU A 320 10.29 -15.54 14.60
CA LEU A 320 10.69 -16.01 15.93
C LEU A 320 9.49 -16.45 16.79
N ASP A 321 8.39 -15.71 16.77
CA ASP A 321 7.17 -16.07 17.50
C ASP A 321 6.54 -17.37 16.96
N PHE A 322 6.59 -17.59 15.63
CA PHE A 322 6.18 -18.86 15.04
C PHE A 322 7.10 -20.01 15.50
N MET A 323 8.43 -19.80 15.47
CA MET A 323 9.40 -20.78 15.94
C MET A 323 9.24 -21.07 17.43
N ALA A 324 8.86 -20.08 18.23
CA ALA A 324 8.54 -20.24 19.64
C ALA A 324 7.28 -21.09 19.85
N LYS A 325 6.24 -20.83 19.04
CA LYS A 325 4.99 -21.59 19.10
C LYS A 325 5.16 -23.07 18.80
N ILE A 326 6.07 -23.43 17.89
CA ILE A 326 6.42 -24.85 17.61
C ILE A 326 7.50 -25.39 18.56
N GLY A 327 7.91 -24.59 19.55
CA GLY A 327 8.88 -24.96 20.58
C GLY A 327 10.32 -25.07 20.08
N TRP A 328 10.67 -24.46 18.96
CA TRP A 328 12.02 -24.41 18.39
C TRP A 328 12.82 -23.20 18.89
N ALA A 329 12.14 -22.12 19.28
CA ALA A 329 12.70 -21.03 20.06
C ALA A 329 12.11 -21.03 21.48
N THR A 330 12.91 -20.69 22.48
CA THR A 330 12.52 -20.56 23.89
C THR A 330 13.16 -19.33 24.50
N ASP A 331 12.76 -18.97 25.72
CA ASP A 331 13.41 -17.91 26.52
C ASP A 331 13.51 -16.56 25.81
N LEU A 332 12.46 -16.17 25.08
CA LEU A 332 12.41 -14.90 24.34
C LEU A 332 12.34 -13.73 25.34
N LYS A 333 13.38 -12.90 25.37
CA LYS A 333 13.54 -11.79 26.31
C LYS A 333 12.94 -10.52 25.75
N THR A 334 12.11 -9.83 26.52
CA THR A 334 11.49 -8.57 26.10
C THR A 334 11.54 -7.56 27.24
N THR A 335 11.76 -6.30 26.91
CA THR A 335 11.81 -5.21 27.88
C THR A 335 10.40 -4.89 28.39
N SER A 336 10.26 -4.65 29.69
CA SER A 336 8.97 -4.28 30.27
C SER A 336 8.55 -2.88 29.85
N GLU A 337 7.23 -2.65 29.72
CA GLU A 337 6.69 -1.34 29.36
C GLU A 337 7.10 -0.24 30.36
N GLU A 338 7.27 -0.60 31.62
CA GLU A 338 7.73 0.33 32.67
C GLU A 338 9.15 0.83 32.38
N ILE A 339 10.08 -0.06 32.03
CA ILE A 339 11.46 0.30 31.70
C ILE A 339 11.50 1.16 30.43
N ILE A 340 10.74 0.78 29.40
CA ILE A 340 10.65 1.55 28.15
C ILE A 340 10.16 2.96 28.45
N ARG A 341 9.05 3.10 29.20
CA ARG A 341 8.48 4.40 29.57
C ARG A 341 9.43 5.24 30.41
N LYS A 342 10.09 4.65 31.42
CA LYS A 342 11.09 5.34 32.24
C LYS A 342 12.24 5.87 31.38
N ARG A 343 12.75 5.06 30.45
CA ARG A 343 13.86 5.46 29.56
C ARG A 343 13.44 6.57 28.59
N MET A 344 12.27 6.46 27.97
CA MET A 344 11.72 7.51 27.09
C MET A 344 11.57 8.85 27.81
N LEU A 345 11.08 8.84 29.05
CA LEU A 345 10.93 10.08 29.84
C LEU A 345 12.27 10.68 30.25
N ARG A 346 13.30 9.84 30.45
CA ARG A 346 14.64 10.27 30.89
C ARG A 346 15.49 10.82 29.74
N THR A 347 15.53 10.12 28.61
CA THR A 347 16.50 10.40 27.53
C THR A 347 15.87 10.59 26.15
N GLY A 348 14.57 10.35 25.98
CA GLY A 348 13.90 10.42 24.68
C GLY A 348 13.77 11.84 24.09
N ASP A 349 13.73 11.93 22.77
CA ASP A 349 13.57 13.19 22.01
C ASP A 349 12.13 13.76 21.99
N ASN A 350 11.21 13.17 22.77
CA ASN A 350 9.77 13.48 22.82
C ASN A 350 8.97 13.19 21.53
N SER A 351 9.53 12.54 20.51
CA SER A 351 8.82 12.22 19.26
C SER A 351 7.60 11.28 19.46
N LEU A 352 7.59 10.48 20.54
CA LEU A 352 6.49 9.56 20.90
C LEU A 352 5.60 10.04 22.07
N ARG A 353 5.73 11.31 22.54
CA ARG A 353 5.05 11.82 23.75
C ARG A 353 3.51 11.77 23.69
N LEU A 354 2.93 11.70 22.49
CA LEU A 354 1.48 11.59 22.28
C LEU A 354 0.91 10.20 22.57
N THR A 355 1.73 9.15 22.60
CA THR A 355 1.28 7.77 22.88
C THR A 355 1.15 7.51 24.39
N LEU A 356 2.00 8.15 25.21
CA LEU A 356 2.05 7.99 26.66
C LEU A 356 0.92 8.70 27.43
N GLN A 357 0.29 9.70 26.83
CA GLN A 357 -0.85 10.42 27.42
C GLN A 357 -2.18 9.63 27.35
N ASN A 358 -2.25 8.57 26.54
CA ASN A 358 -3.47 7.77 26.34
C ASN A 358 -3.49 6.44 27.12
N GLN A 359 -2.47 6.14 27.92
CA GLN A 359 -2.44 4.95 28.80
C GLN A 359 -2.64 5.36 30.26
N GLU A 360 -3.70 4.82 30.90
CA GLU A 360 -4.01 4.93 32.33
C GLU A 360 -2.97 4.19 33.21
N SER A 361 -1.70 4.57 33.16
CA SER A 361 -0.80 4.28 34.27
C SER A 361 -0.88 5.43 35.28
N LYS A 362 -0.90 5.10 36.57
CA LYS A 362 -0.78 6.09 37.66
C LYS A 362 0.31 7.10 37.26
N PRO A 363 0.06 8.42 37.34
CA PRO A 363 1.11 9.39 37.13
C PRO A 363 2.25 9.04 38.09
N LEU A 364 3.44 8.78 37.54
CA LEU A 364 4.66 8.68 38.34
C LEU A 364 4.72 9.95 39.18
N SER A 365 4.88 9.81 40.50
CA SER A 365 4.88 10.99 41.37
C SER A 365 6.06 11.88 40.99
N GLU A 366 5.98 13.20 41.22
CA GLU A 366 7.14 14.09 41.04
C GLU A 366 8.37 13.60 41.83
N ARG A 367 8.15 12.81 42.89
CA ARG A 367 9.19 12.16 43.68
C ARG A 367 9.88 11.03 42.91
N ASP A 368 9.14 10.21 42.16
CA ASP A 368 9.68 9.12 41.34
C ASP A 368 10.43 9.66 40.11
N ILE A 369 10.01 10.82 39.59
CA ILE A 369 10.69 11.53 38.50
C ILE A 369 12.00 12.16 39.00
N ARG A 370 12.02 12.73 40.21
CA ARG A 370 13.22 13.36 40.81
C ARG A 370 14.22 12.34 41.36
N ALA A 371 13.77 11.28 42.04
CA ALA A 371 14.63 10.27 42.66
C ALA A 371 15.45 9.45 41.65
N HIS A 372 15.10 9.49 40.36
CA HIS A 372 15.84 8.84 39.29
C HIS A 372 16.54 9.82 38.33
N SER A 373 16.33 11.13 38.50
CA SER A 373 17.13 12.16 37.82
C SER A 373 18.57 12.23 38.34
N GLU A 374 18.81 11.70 39.55
CA GLU A 374 20.14 11.64 40.18
C GLU A 374 21.00 10.47 39.67
N HIS A 375 20.40 9.46 38.99
CA HIS A 375 21.16 8.43 38.28
C HIS A 375 21.38 8.90 36.83
N GLN A 376 22.14 9.99 36.68
CA GLN A 376 22.82 10.26 35.42
C GLN A 376 23.75 9.07 35.17
N HIS A 377 23.67 8.44 34.00
CA HIS A 377 24.83 7.69 33.51
C HIS A 377 25.91 8.75 33.31
N PRO A 378 26.95 8.83 34.17
CA PRO A 378 28.02 9.78 33.97
C PRO A 378 28.77 9.33 32.72
N ASP A 379 29.00 10.26 31.81
CA ASP A 379 30.12 10.27 30.88
C ASP A 379 30.37 9.01 30.01
N ASP A 380 30.03 9.11 28.72
CA ASP A 380 30.77 8.60 27.55
C ASP A 380 31.35 7.15 27.51
N GLY A 381 31.02 6.23 28.41
CA GLY A 381 31.75 4.94 28.53
C GLY A 381 30.97 3.65 28.29
N ASP A 382 29.84 3.45 28.97
CA ASP A 382 29.31 2.09 29.19
C ASP A 382 27.91 1.91 28.58
N LEU A 383 27.87 1.71 27.26
CA LEU A 383 26.67 1.21 26.59
C LEU A 383 26.48 -0.27 26.95
N ILE A 384 25.31 -0.59 27.51
CA ILE A 384 24.95 -1.95 27.94
C ILE A 384 24.91 -2.86 26.72
N TRP A 385 25.67 -3.94 26.74
CA TRP A 385 25.80 -4.85 25.61
C TRP A 385 25.02 -6.16 25.84
N GLY A 386 23.99 -6.46 25.03
CA GLY A 386 23.32 -7.77 24.96
C GLY A 386 22.76 -8.33 26.28
N TRP A 387 22.23 -9.57 26.27
CA TRP A 387 21.75 -10.22 27.50
C TRP A 387 22.86 -11.00 28.21
N GLY A 388 23.10 -10.67 29.48
CA GLY A 388 24.04 -11.38 30.36
C GLY A 388 25.48 -10.88 30.27
N ASP A 389 25.69 -9.62 29.85
CA ASP A 389 26.95 -8.92 30.08
C ASP A 389 27.16 -8.63 31.56
N LYS A 390 28.42 -8.56 31.98
CA LYS A 390 28.88 -8.25 33.33
C LYS A 390 28.46 -6.84 33.78
N ASP A 391 28.23 -5.95 32.81
CA ASP A 391 27.91 -4.55 33.03
C ASP A 391 26.37 -4.30 33.07
N MET A 392 25.54 -5.36 32.99
CA MET A 392 24.06 -5.26 32.97
C MET A 392 23.47 -5.18 34.39
N ASP A 393 22.54 -4.25 34.63
CA ASP A 393 22.00 -4.02 35.97
C ASP A 393 21.05 -5.15 36.45
N GLN A 394 21.03 -5.39 37.76
CA GLN A 394 20.27 -6.47 38.37
C GLN A 394 18.75 -6.23 38.33
N GLU A 395 18.28 -4.98 38.31
CA GLU A 395 16.86 -4.67 38.11
C GLU A 395 16.41 -4.97 36.67
N GLU A 396 17.25 -4.68 35.67
CA GLU A 396 16.99 -4.98 34.25
C GLU A 396 16.88 -6.49 34.00
N ILE A 397 17.76 -7.29 34.63
CA ILE A 397 17.70 -8.76 34.59
C ILE A 397 16.37 -9.28 35.15
N ASN A 398 15.93 -8.76 36.29
CA ASN A 398 14.74 -9.24 36.99
C ASN A 398 13.44 -8.87 36.26
N ALA A 399 13.41 -7.73 35.55
CA ALA A 399 12.25 -7.28 34.79
C ALA A 399 12.06 -7.99 33.44
N GLY A 400 13.14 -8.55 32.85
CA GLY A 400 13.11 -9.19 31.51
C GLY A 400 12.60 -10.64 31.48
N LEU A 401 12.37 -11.29 32.62
CA LEU A 401 11.99 -12.71 32.72
C LEU A 401 10.48 -12.91 32.89
N ARG A 402 9.78 -13.43 31.86
CA ARG A 402 8.39 -13.93 32.01
C ARG A 402 8.34 -15.35 32.60
N LYS A 403 7.51 -15.57 33.62
CA LYS A 403 7.02 -16.91 34.00
C LYS A 403 5.71 -17.21 33.25
N ASN A 404 5.71 -18.29 32.46
CA ASN A 404 4.52 -18.83 31.82
C ASN A 404 3.61 -19.49 32.86
N ASN A 405 2.64 -18.78 33.43
CA ASN A 405 1.48 -19.35 34.09
C ASN A 405 0.44 -18.24 34.25
N ASP A 406 -0.60 -18.26 33.42
CA ASP A 406 -1.95 -17.72 33.68
C ASP A 406 -2.62 -17.43 32.34
N LEU A 407 -3.33 -18.42 31.78
CA LEU A 407 -4.36 -18.20 30.74
C LEU A 407 -5.21 -19.49 30.59
N ALA A 408 -5.96 -19.84 31.63
CA ALA A 408 -7.05 -20.81 31.51
C ALA A 408 -8.33 -20.07 31.05
N THR A 409 -8.52 -19.86 29.74
CA THR A 409 -9.72 -19.21 29.19
C THR A 409 -10.82 -20.21 28.85
N LYS A 410 -12.07 -19.91 29.28
CA LYS A 410 -13.32 -20.60 28.91
C LYS A 410 -13.45 -20.79 27.37
N HIS A 411 -14.03 -21.92 26.96
CA HIS A 411 -14.23 -22.31 25.56
C HIS A 411 -14.99 -21.26 24.72
N MET A 412 -14.50 -20.99 23.50
CA MET A 412 -15.12 -20.07 22.53
C MET A 412 -16.19 -20.77 21.68
N GLU A 413 -17.32 -20.11 21.42
CA GLU A 413 -18.37 -20.61 20.53
C GLU A 413 -18.22 -20.01 19.12
N ILE A 414 -17.96 -20.86 18.12
CA ILE A 414 -17.65 -20.46 16.74
C ILE A 414 -18.94 -20.22 15.92
N VAL A 415 -18.97 -19.12 15.17
CA VAL A 415 -20.02 -18.77 14.20
C VAL A 415 -19.56 -19.15 12.80
N TRP A 416 -19.84 -20.39 12.38
CA TRP A 416 -19.35 -20.98 11.12
C TRP A 416 -19.72 -20.20 9.85
N LYS A 417 -20.85 -19.48 9.85
CA LYS A 417 -21.23 -18.58 8.74
C LYS A 417 -20.17 -17.49 8.52
N ASN A 418 -19.66 -16.88 9.60
CA ASN A 418 -18.68 -15.82 9.51
C ASN A 418 -17.32 -16.39 9.09
N VAL A 419 -16.95 -17.57 9.60
CA VAL A 419 -15.75 -18.30 9.15
C VAL A 419 -15.79 -18.53 7.64
N ALA A 420 -16.90 -19.05 7.10
CA ALA A 420 -17.04 -19.29 5.66
C ALA A 420 -16.91 -18.00 4.82
N ILE A 421 -17.55 -16.90 5.25
CA ILE A 421 -17.43 -15.60 4.58
C ILE A 421 -15.98 -15.11 4.59
N PHE A 422 -15.30 -15.17 5.73
CA PHE A 422 -13.92 -14.74 5.85
C PHE A 422 -12.96 -15.59 5.02
N VAL A 423 -13.15 -16.92 4.98
CA VAL A 423 -12.36 -17.81 4.11
C VAL A 423 -12.53 -17.41 2.65
N VAL A 424 -13.77 -17.27 2.17
CA VAL A 424 -14.04 -16.85 0.78
C VAL A 424 -13.43 -15.48 0.48
N LEU A 425 -13.60 -14.51 1.37
CA LEU A 425 -13.10 -13.14 1.18
C LEU A 425 -11.57 -13.12 1.11
N HIS A 426 -10.88 -13.89 1.96
CA HIS A 426 -9.42 -14.00 1.95
C HIS A 426 -8.92 -14.82 0.74
N SER A 427 -9.62 -15.87 0.31
CA SER A 427 -9.29 -16.59 -0.93
C SER A 427 -9.42 -15.71 -2.17
N VAL A 428 -10.47 -14.89 -2.25
CA VAL A 428 -10.64 -13.89 -3.32
C VAL A 428 -9.56 -12.82 -3.24
N THR A 429 -9.16 -12.41 -2.02
CA THR A 429 -8.05 -11.46 -1.82
C THR A 429 -6.72 -12.04 -2.27
N VAL A 430 -6.40 -13.31 -1.94
CA VAL A 430 -5.19 -14.00 -2.41
C VAL A 430 -5.20 -14.12 -3.93
N TYR A 431 -6.35 -14.42 -4.54
CA TYR A 431 -6.50 -14.40 -6.00
C TYR A 431 -6.33 -12.99 -6.58
N GLY A 432 -6.85 -11.96 -5.92
CA GLY A 432 -6.64 -10.55 -6.29
C GLY A 432 -5.17 -10.13 -6.21
N LEU A 433 -4.44 -10.60 -5.20
CA LEU A 433 -2.99 -10.42 -5.07
C LEU A 433 -2.24 -11.18 -6.16
N TYR A 434 -2.65 -12.40 -6.50
CA TYR A 434 -2.13 -13.12 -7.66
C TYR A 434 -2.32 -12.30 -8.95
N LEU A 435 -3.51 -11.74 -9.20
CA LEU A 435 -3.76 -10.88 -10.35
C LEU A 435 -2.93 -9.58 -10.32
N LEU A 436 -2.69 -9.02 -9.13
CA LEU A 436 -1.85 -7.84 -8.94
C LEU A 436 -0.38 -8.14 -9.26
N PHE A 437 0.17 -9.21 -8.70
CA PHE A 437 1.58 -9.59 -8.84
C PHE A 437 1.90 -10.27 -10.16
N THR A 438 0.91 -10.77 -10.89
CA THR A 438 1.05 -11.21 -12.28
C THR A 438 0.81 -10.09 -13.30
N PHE A 439 0.69 -8.83 -12.83
CA PHE A 439 0.42 -7.65 -13.67
C PHE A 439 -0.82 -7.77 -14.57
N GLN A 440 -1.76 -8.63 -14.17
CA GLN A 440 -3.05 -8.78 -14.85
C GLN A 440 -4.02 -7.64 -14.49
N LEU A 441 -3.67 -6.82 -13.50
CA LEU A 441 -4.39 -5.61 -13.12
C LEU A 441 -3.74 -4.36 -13.72
N LYS A 442 -4.53 -3.57 -14.45
CA LYS A 442 -4.11 -2.24 -14.92
C LYS A 442 -3.75 -1.33 -13.76
N ILE A 443 -2.74 -0.47 -13.91
CA ILE A 443 -2.30 0.47 -12.87
C ILE A 443 -3.44 1.35 -12.33
N ALA A 444 -4.39 1.75 -13.17
CA ALA A 444 -5.57 2.51 -12.74
C ALA A 444 -6.46 1.75 -11.75
N LYS A 445 -6.54 0.42 -11.84
CA LYS A 445 -7.26 -0.42 -10.86
C LYS A 445 -6.50 -0.51 -9.55
N VAL A 446 -5.17 -0.55 -9.62
CA VAL A 446 -4.30 -0.53 -8.45
C VAL A 446 -4.41 0.81 -7.74
N LEU A 447 -4.37 1.92 -8.49
CA LEU A 447 -4.56 3.27 -7.98
C LEU A 447 -5.97 3.49 -7.45
N PHE A 448 -7.00 2.96 -8.11
CA PHE A 448 -8.38 3.01 -7.61
C PHE A 448 -8.53 2.17 -6.35
N ALA A 449 -7.97 0.96 -6.28
CA ALA A 449 -7.98 0.14 -5.08
C ALA A 449 -7.24 0.83 -3.93
N TYR A 450 -6.10 1.49 -4.23
CA TYR A 450 -5.37 2.29 -3.25
C TYR A 450 -6.18 3.51 -2.78
N PHE A 451 -6.77 4.27 -3.70
CA PHE A 451 -7.66 5.40 -3.38
C PHE A 451 -8.87 4.95 -2.57
N TYR A 452 -9.53 3.87 -2.96
CA TYR A 452 -10.69 3.31 -2.25
C TYR A 452 -10.29 2.81 -0.86
N THR A 453 -9.10 2.23 -0.72
CA THR A 453 -8.52 1.85 0.59
C THR A 453 -8.29 3.07 1.46
N MET A 454 -7.73 4.15 0.91
CA MET A 454 -7.53 5.42 1.62
C MET A 454 -8.86 6.09 1.97
N TYR A 455 -9.84 6.05 1.07
CA TYR A 455 -11.19 6.57 1.25
C TYR A 455 -11.94 5.85 2.39
N ALA A 456 -11.88 4.51 2.42
CA ALA A 456 -12.44 3.71 3.51
C ALA A 456 -11.66 3.89 4.83
N ALA A 457 -10.33 3.97 4.78
CA ALA A 457 -9.50 4.18 5.98
C ALA A 457 -9.72 5.58 6.59
N PHE A 458 -9.95 6.60 5.76
CA PHE A 458 -10.21 7.96 6.21
C PHE A 458 -11.51 8.02 7.02
N GLU A 459 -12.52 7.24 6.66
CA GLU A 459 -13.75 7.12 7.46
C GLU A 459 -13.51 6.54 8.84
N ILE A 460 -12.92 5.35 8.89
CA ILE A 460 -12.76 4.64 10.15
C ILE A 460 -11.91 5.49 11.09
N THR A 461 -10.86 6.13 10.57
CA THR A 461 -9.92 6.93 11.39
C THR A 461 -10.45 8.32 11.75
N ALA A 462 -10.96 9.11 10.80
CA ALA A 462 -11.43 10.46 11.07
C ALA A 462 -12.89 10.47 11.55
N GLY A 463 -13.73 9.61 11.02
CA GLY A 463 -15.16 9.47 11.33
C GLY A 463 -15.40 8.58 12.55
N ALA A 464 -15.59 7.27 12.31
CA ALA A 464 -16.05 6.32 13.33
C ALA A 464 -15.21 6.42 14.61
N HIS A 465 -13.90 6.43 14.49
CA HIS A 465 -12.96 6.54 15.60
C HIS A 465 -12.95 7.93 16.26
N ARG A 466 -12.44 8.96 15.57
CA ARG A 466 -12.13 10.24 16.21
C ARG A 466 -13.36 11.13 16.42
N LEU A 467 -14.27 11.20 15.45
CA LEU A 467 -15.43 12.09 15.50
C LEU A 467 -16.60 11.51 16.30
N TRP A 468 -16.94 10.24 16.09
CA TRP A 468 -18.12 9.63 16.73
C TRP A 468 -17.78 8.87 18.02
N SER A 469 -16.71 8.09 18.06
CA SER A 469 -16.35 7.37 19.30
C SER A 469 -15.68 8.26 20.34
N HIS A 470 -14.69 9.09 19.94
CA HIS A 470 -13.90 9.89 20.89
C HIS A 470 -14.28 11.36 21.01
N ARG A 471 -15.06 11.92 20.07
CA ARG A 471 -15.38 13.35 20.02
C ARG A 471 -14.15 14.25 20.08
N SER A 472 -13.02 13.81 19.51
CA SER A 472 -11.76 14.56 19.59
C SER A 472 -11.74 15.84 18.76
N TYR A 473 -12.74 16.03 17.91
CA TYR A 473 -13.00 17.28 17.20
C TYR A 473 -14.47 17.38 16.82
N THR A 474 -14.92 18.60 16.49
CA THR A 474 -16.24 18.83 15.91
C THR A 474 -16.12 18.98 14.41
N ALA A 475 -17.03 18.36 13.66
CA ALA A 475 -17.09 18.46 12.21
C ALA A 475 -18.36 19.18 11.80
N LYS A 476 -18.26 20.06 10.80
CA LYS A 476 -19.43 20.65 10.14
C LYS A 476 -20.17 19.58 9.35
N LEU A 477 -21.47 19.82 9.12
CA LEU A 477 -22.37 18.87 8.46
C LEU A 477 -21.82 18.27 7.14
N PRO A 478 -21.17 19.03 6.22
CA PRO A 478 -20.62 18.45 4.99
C PRO A 478 -19.53 17.39 5.22
N LEU A 479 -18.63 17.63 6.18
CA LEU A 479 -17.58 16.68 6.52
C LEU A 479 -18.15 15.45 7.23
N ARG A 480 -19.16 15.63 8.09
CA ARG A 480 -19.86 14.50 8.72
C ARG A 480 -20.60 13.64 7.69
N ILE A 481 -21.24 14.24 6.68
CA ILE A 481 -21.89 13.53 5.58
C ILE A 481 -20.85 12.78 4.75
N PHE A 482 -19.74 13.44 4.40
CA PHE A 482 -18.63 12.81 3.69
C PHE A 482 -18.11 11.58 4.44
N LEU A 483 -17.81 11.74 5.74
CA LEU A 483 -17.37 10.65 6.61
C LEU A 483 -18.44 9.56 6.76
N LYS A 484 -19.73 9.90 6.72
CA LYS A 484 -20.80 8.89 6.76
C LYS A 484 -20.89 8.10 5.46
N LEU A 485 -20.78 8.75 4.30
CA LEU A 485 -20.82 8.10 2.98
C LEU A 485 -19.63 7.17 2.76
N THR A 486 -18.46 7.53 3.28
CA THR A 486 -17.25 6.69 3.25
C THR A 486 -17.40 5.41 4.09
N GLN A 487 -18.36 5.33 5.03
CA GLN A 487 -18.52 4.17 5.91
C GLN A 487 -19.03 2.95 5.16
N ILE A 488 -19.91 3.17 4.18
CA ILE A 488 -20.46 2.11 3.31
C ILE A 488 -19.32 1.41 2.56
N ALA A 489 -18.22 2.11 2.29
CA ALA A 489 -17.04 1.56 1.65
C ALA A 489 -16.17 0.69 2.58
N ALA A 490 -16.21 0.91 3.90
CA ALA A 490 -15.37 0.21 4.88
C ALA A 490 -15.98 -1.11 5.38
N LEU A 491 -17.30 -1.27 5.32
CA LEU A 491 -18.03 -2.49 5.73
C LEU A 491 -17.74 -3.00 7.16
N GLN A 492 -17.46 -2.09 8.11
CA GLN A 492 -17.19 -2.42 9.52
C GLN A 492 -18.38 -2.05 10.43
N ASN A 493 -19.55 -2.64 10.19
CA ASN A 493 -20.81 -2.33 10.90
C ASN A 493 -21.22 -0.84 10.82
N ASP A 494 -22.39 -0.49 11.36
CA ASP A 494 -22.82 0.90 11.43
C ASP A 494 -22.10 1.67 12.55
N ILE A 495 -22.11 3.01 12.47
CA ILE A 495 -21.36 3.89 13.40
C ILE A 495 -21.77 3.64 14.84
N HIS A 496 -23.05 3.37 15.10
CA HIS A 496 -23.51 3.16 16.46
C HIS A 496 -22.96 1.85 17.02
N GLU A 497 -23.00 0.75 16.26
CA GLU A 497 -22.39 -0.51 16.66
C GLU A 497 -20.86 -0.40 16.80
N TRP A 498 -20.19 0.22 15.82
CA TRP A 498 -18.74 0.43 15.85
C TRP A 498 -18.34 1.30 17.04
N ALA A 499 -19.02 2.42 17.27
CA ALA A 499 -18.69 3.34 18.36
C ALA A 499 -19.01 2.78 19.74
N ARG A 500 -20.09 2.00 19.87
CA ARG A 500 -20.38 1.27 21.11
C ARG A 500 -19.26 0.30 21.42
N ASP A 501 -18.93 -0.59 20.48
CA ASP A 501 -17.90 -1.60 20.68
C ASP A 501 -16.52 -0.95 20.93
N HIS A 502 -16.22 0.15 20.23
CA HIS A 502 -14.97 0.91 20.40
C HIS A 502 -14.88 1.61 21.75
N ARG A 503 -15.97 2.22 22.24
CA ARG A 503 -15.98 2.82 23.58
C ARG A 503 -15.89 1.78 24.68
N VAL A 504 -16.52 0.61 24.49
CA VAL A 504 -16.38 -0.55 25.40
C VAL A 504 -14.94 -1.05 25.41
N HIS A 505 -14.32 -1.18 24.23
CA HIS A 505 -12.91 -1.51 24.09
C HIS A 505 -12.04 -0.55 24.92
N HIS A 506 -12.18 0.77 24.73
CA HIS A 506 -11.40 1.74 25.51
C HIS A 506 -11.67 1.67 27.02
N THR A 507 -12.93 1.53 27.43
CA THR A 507 -13.31 1.54 28.85
C THR A 507 -12.85 0.28 29.58
N PHE A 508 -12.78 -0.86 28.89
CA PHE A 508 -12.48 -2.16 29.50
C PHE A 508 -11.32 -2.89 28.78
N THR A 509 -10.36 -2.12 28.29
CA THR A 509 -9.21 -2.58 27.50
C THR A 509 -8.54 -3.79 28.16
N GLU A 510 -8.19 -4.81 27.38
CA GLU A 510 -7.49 -6.01 27.85
C GLU A 510 -8.20 -6.78 28.98
N SER A 511 -9.53 -6.72 29.02
CA SER A 511 -10.38 -7.55 29.87
C SER A 511 -11.27 -8.46 29.02
N ASP A 512 -11.99 -9.40 29.65
CA ASP A 512 -12.97 -10.24 28.93
C ASP A 512 -14.20 -9.46 28.42
N VAL A 513 -14.32 -8.18 28.77
CA VAL A 513 -15.35 -7.25 28.29
C VAL A 513 -14.89 -6.51 27.02
N ASP A 514 -13.60 -6.53 26.71
CA ASP A 514 -13.04 -5.99 25.46
C ASP A 514 -13.47 -6.88 24.27
N PRO A 515 -14.23 -6.33 23.29
CA PRO A 515 -14.71 -7.10 22.14
C PRO A 515 -13.60 -7.81 21.36
N HIS A 516 -12.39 -7.22 21.32
CA HIS A 516 -11.22 -7.74 20.61
C HIS A 516 -10.02 -7.85 21.54
N ASN A 517 -10.26 -8.38 22.75
CA ASN A 517 -9.28 -8.59 23.81
C ASN A 517 -7.94 -9.16 23.30
N ALA A 518 -6.91 -8.30 23.31
CA ALA A 518 -5.56 -8.64 22.86
C ALA A 518 -4.89 -9.73 23.72
N LYS A 519 -5.29 -9.91 24.99
CA LYS A 519 -4.76 -10.99 25.86
C LYS A 519 -5.12 -12.40 25.38
N ARG A 520 -6.13 -12.53 24.52
CA ARG A 520 -6.49 -13.81 23.86
C ARG A 520 -5.62 -14.10 22.63
N GLY A 521 -4.62 -13.26 22.36
CA GLY A 521 -3.62 -13.45 21.31
C GLY A 521 -3.96 -12.77 19.99
N PHE A 522 -2.96 -12.71 19.11
CA PHE A 522 -3.04 -12.02 17.82
C PHE A 522 -4.20 -12.48 16.96
N PHE A 523 -4.40 -13.80 16.82
CA PHE A 523 -5.47 -14.32 15.98
C PHE A 523 -6.85 -13.86 16.46
N PHE A 524 -7.11 -13.92 17.77
CA PHE A 524 -8.39 -13.51 18.34
C PHE A 524 -8.65 -12.02 18.15
N SER A 525 -7.70 -11.16 18.54
CA SER A 525 -7.82 -9.70 18.43
C SER A 525 -7.83 -9.19 16.99
N HIS A 526 -7.16 -9.88 16.07
CA HIS A 526 -7.09 -9.48 14.66
C HIS A 526 -8.37 -9.82 13.87
N VAL A 527 -8.87 -11.06 13.99
CA VAL A 527 -10.04 -11.51 13.21
C VAL A 527 -10.91 -12.56 13.92
N GLY A 528 -10.34 -13.31 14.87
CA GLY A 528 -11.02 -14.42 15.55
C GLY A 528 -12.25 -13.98 16.35
N TRP A 529 -12.25 -12.77 16.91
CA TRP A 529 -13.42 -12.23 17.63
C TRP A 529 -14.64 -12.02 16.74
N LEU A 530 -14.45 -11.80 15.42
CA LEU A 530 -15.54 -11.70 14.43
C LEU A 530 -16.11 -13.06 14.03
N MET A 531 -15.38 -14.14 14.32
CA MET A 531 -15.74 -15.52 13.99
C MET A 531 -16.39 -16.26 15.16
N CYS A 532 -16.46 -15.64 16.34
CA CYS A 532 -17.00 -16.24 17.56
C CYS A 532 -18.15 -15.37 18.11
N LYS A 533 -19.00 -15.94 18.96
CA LYS A 533 -19.94 -15.10 19.73
C LYS A 533 -19.14 -14.23 20.70
N LYS A 534 -19.51 -12.95 20.79
CA LYS A 534 -18.97 -12.02 21.80
C LYS A 534 -19.27 -12.54 23.20
N HIS A 535 -18.36 -12.30 24.14
CA HIS A 535 -18.60 -12.64 25.54
C HIS A 535 -19.84 -11.90 26.07
N PRO A 536 -20.75 -12.53 26.85
CA PRO A 536 -21.99 -11.89 27.30
C PRO A 536 -21.78 -10.54 27.99
N ASP A 537 -20.68 -10.40 28.74
CA ASP A 537 -20.34 -9.18 29.46
C ASP A 537 -20.03 -7.98 28.55
N VAL A 538 -19.64 -8.21 27.30
CA VAL A 538 -19.47 -7.16 26.28
C VAL A 538 -20.79 -6.39 26.08
N PHE A 539 -21.92 -7.11 26.06
CA PHE A 539 -23.23 -6.50 25.87
C PHE A 539 -23.79 -5.92 27.17
N THR A 540 -23.58 -6.61 28.29
CA THR A 540 -24.09 -6.16 29.60
C THR A 540 -23.40 -4.88 30.05
N LYS A 541 -22.07 -4.80 29.95
CA LYS A 541 -21.31 -3.58 30.24
C LYS A 541 -21.33 -2.57 29.09
N GLY A 542 -21.60 -3.00 27.86
CA GLY A 542 -21.84 -2.07 26.75
C GLY A 542 -23.03 -1.13 26.95
N LYS A 543 -23.98 -1.47 27.85
CA LYS A 543 -25.09 -0.60 28.24
C LYS A 543 -24.69 0.49 29.23
N THR A 544 -23.52 0.42 29.87
CA THR A 544 -23.06 1.43 30.84
C THR A 544 -22.31 2.58 30.18
N VAL A 545 -21.98 2.46 28.89
CA VAL A 545 -21.33 3.51 28.12
C VAL A 545 -22.40 4.47 27.60
N ASP A 546 -22.25 5.77 27.86
CA ASP A 546 -23.14 6.78 27.29
C ASP A 546 -22.98 6.81 25.77
N MET A 547 -24.10 6.67 25.05
CA MET A 547 -24.20 6.73 23.59
C MET A 547 -25.15 7.85 23.13
N SER A 548 -25.68 8.64 24.06
CA SER A 548 -26.70 9.66 23.80
C SER A 548 -26.22 10.70 22.79
N ASP A 549 -24.94 11.01 22.74
CA ASP A 549 -24.32 11.95 21.82
C ASP A 549 -24.23 11.40 20.38
N VAL A 550 -23.87 10.13 20.20
CA VAL A 550 -23.86 9.45 18.88
C VAL A 550 -25.29 9.24 18.41
N LEU A 551 -26.18 8.90 19.35
CA LEU A 551 -27.60 8.85 19.11
C LEU A 551 -28.12 10.25 18.77
N ASN A 552 -27.72 11.36 19.36
CA ASN A 552 -28.32 12.67 19.07
C ASN A 552 -27.64 13.46 17.93
N ASP A 553 -26.70 12.85 17.23
CA ASP A 553 -25.96 13.43 16.10
C ASP A 553 -26.91 13.86 14.95
N PRO A 554 -26.83 15.07 14.38
CA PRO A 554 -27.67 15.52 13.26
C PRO A 554 -27.41 14.80 11.93
N VAL A 555 -26.27 14.09 11.82
CA VAL A 555 -26.02 13.11 10.74
C VAL A 555 -26.56 11.73 11.10
N LYS A 556 -27.35 11.63 12.19
CA LYS A 556 -28.45 10.67 12.21
C LYS A 556 -29.15 10.81 10.87
N VAL A 557 -29.28 9.68 10.19
CA VAL A 557 -30.59 9.37 9.66
C VAL A 557 -31.51 9.41 10.88
N LYS A 558 -32.13 10.58 11.13
CA LYS A 558 -33.55 10.58 11.39
C LYS A 558 -34.02 9.78 10.17
N MET A 559 -34.48 8.54 10.39
CA MET A 559 -35.68 8.19 9.67
C MET A 559 -36.56 9.39 9.93
N SER A 560 -36.69 10.28 8.94
CA SER A 560 -37.46 11.48 9.14
C SER A 560 -38.78 11.00 9.71
N ASN A 561 -39.33 11.70 10.70
CA ASN A 561 -40.73 11.45 11.02
C ASN A 561 -41.64 11.89 9.85
N ASP A 562 -41.07 12.37 8.73
CA ASP A 562 -41.69 12.41 7.40
C ASP A 562 -41.51 11.11 6.59
N ALA A 563 -40.55 10.25 6.92
CA ALA A 563 -40.48 8.84 6.51
C ALA A 563 -41.49 7.97 7.26
N GLN A 564 -42.30 8.57 8.14
CA GLN A 564 -43.56 7.97 8.57
C GLN A 564 -44.59 7.90 7.42
N LYS A 565 -44.23 8.33 6.19
CA LYS A 565 -44.97 8.06 4.96
C LYS A 565 -44.26 7.31 3.83
N THR A 566 -42.97 6.94 3.90
CA THR A 566 -42.35 6.11 2.85
C THR A 566 -41.63 4.89 3.43
N LYS A 567 -42.45 3.89 3.74
CA LYS A 567 -42.12 2.50 4.07
C LYS A 567 -40.97 1.90 3.23
N ASP A 568 -40.07 1.18 3.90
CA ASP A 568 -39.61 -0.16 3.53
C ASP A 568 -38.97 -0.43 2.15
N TYR A 569 -38.27 0.50 1.49
CA TYR A 569 -37.53 0.12 0.28
C TYR A 569 -36.12 -0.41 0.57
N LYS A 570 -35.97 -1.73 0.57
CA LYS A 570 -34.68 -2.41 0.53
C LYS A 570 -34.23 -2.61 -0.91
N MET A 571 -33.04 -2.12 -1.25
CA MET A 571 -32.46 -2.30 -2.59
C MET A 571 -32.26 -3.79 -2.90
N GLU A 572 -32.87 -4.26 -3.98
CA GLU A 572 -32.76 -5.65 -4.43
C GLU A 572 -31.76 -5.78 -5.59
N ILE A 573 -30.74 -6.61 -5.40
CA ILE A 573 -29.71 -6.89 -6.41
C ILE A 573 -30.23 -7.91 -7.42
N VAL A 574 -30.06 -7.60 -8.71
CA VAL A 574 -30.33 -8.51 -9.82
C VAL A 574 -29.03 -9.25 -10.16
N TRP A 575 -28.77 -10.36 -9.45
CA TRP A 575 -27.52 -11.13 -9.57
C TRP A 575 -27.17 -11.60 -10.99
N LYS A 576 -28.19 -11.84 -11.84
CA LYS A 576 -27.98 -12.12 -13.27
C LYS A 576 -27.21 -11.00 -13.96
N ASN A 577 -27.57 -9.74 -13.70
CA ASN A 577 -26.92 -8.57 -14.29
C ASN A 577 -25.50 -8.42 -13.74
N VAL A 578 -25.30 -8.67 -12.44
CA VAL A 578 -23.97 -8.69 -11.82
C VAL A 578 -23.06 -9.69 -12.54
N GLY A 579 -23.51 -10.94 -12.73
CA GLY A 579 -22.75 -11.97 -13.44
C GLY A 579 -22.41 -11.58 -14.88
N ILE A 580 -23.37 -11.01 -15.62
CA ILE A 580 -23.13 -10.52 -17.00
C ILE A 580 -22.09 -9.40 -17.00
N PHE A 581 -22.21 -8.42 -16.11
CA PHE A 581 -21.26 -7.31 -16.03
C PHE A 581 -19.86 -7.79 -15.65
N VAL A 582 -19.73 -8.70 -14.68
CA VAL A 582 -18.44 -9.32 -14.33
C VAL A 582 -17.82 -10.01 -15.54
N LEU A 583 -18.61 -10.79 -16.29
CA LEU A 583 -18.13 -11.52 -17.47
C LEU A 583 -17.65 -10.57 -18.58
N ILE A 584 -18.49 -9.61 -19.00
CA ILE A 584 -18.15 -8.72 -20.12
C ILE A 584 -16.98 -7.79 -19.76
N HIS A 585 -16.88 -7.32 -18.51
CA HIS A 585 -15.76 -6.50 -18.07
C HIS A 585 -14.47 -7.32 -17.98
N SER A 586 -14.55 -8.60 -17.59
CA SER A 586 -13.38 -9.50 -17.60
C SER A 586 -12.88 -9.74 -19.02
N LEU A 587 -13.79 -10.01 -19.97
CA LEU A 587 -13.45 -10.15 -21.39
C LEU A 587 -12.86 -8.85 -21.97
N ALA A 588 -13.40 -7.69 -21.58
CA ALA A 588 -12.88 -6.40 -22.02
C ALA A 588 -11.47 -6.09 -21.47
N LEU A 589 -11.14 -6.53 -20.26
CA LEU A 589 -9.77 -6.41 -19.74
C LEU A 589 -8.80 -7.26 -20.53
N TYR A 590 -9.21 -8.49 -20.86
CA TYR A 590 -8.43 -9.38 -21.70
C TYR A 590 -8.22 -8.79 -23.09
N GLY A 591 -9.25 -8.23 -23.72
CA GLY A 591 -9.10 -7.57 -25.02
C GLY A 591 -8.26 -6.30 -24.98
N ALA A 592 -8.38 -5.49 -23.93
CA ALA A 592 -7.49 -4.36 -23.73
C ALA A 592 -6.02 -4.80 -23.56
N TYR A 593 -5.78 -5.93 -22.87
CA TYR A 593 -4.44 -6.53 -22.79
C TYR A 593 -3.93 -6.94 -24.18
N LEU A 594 -4.75 -7.60 -25.00
CA LEU A 594 -4.35 -7.97 -26.37
C LEU A 594 -4.03 -6.73 -27.22
N MET A 595 -4.83 -5.67 -27.12
CA MET A 595 -4.60 -4.41 -27.85
C MET A 595 -3.31 -3.71 -27.40
N LEU A 596 -3.05 -3.63 -26.09
CA LEU A 596 -1.88 -2.94 -25.52
C LEU A 596 -0.57 -3.72 -25.70
N THR A 597 -0.64 -5.04 -25.81
CA THR A 597 0.53 -5.90 -26.08
C THR A 597 0.79 -6.12 -27.58
N LEU A 598 0.13 -5.33 -28.44
CA LEU A 598 0.26 -5.40 -29.90
C LEU A 598 -0.02 -6.80 -30.48
N ARG A 599 -0.86 -7.58 -29.79
CA ARG A 599 -1.33 -8.90 -30.25
C ARG A 599 -2.57 -8.81 -31.14
N VAL A 600 -3.11 -7.61 -31.31
CA VAL A 600 -4.23 -7.28 -32.20
C VAL A 600 -3.68 -6.49 -33.38
N ARG A 601 -4.16 -6.78 -34.58
CA ARG A 601 -3.75 -6.02 -35.77
C ARG A 601 -4.15 -4.55 -35.63
N LEU A 602 -3.28 -3.63 -36.04
CA LEU A 602 -3.53 -2.19 -35.92
C LEU A 602 -4.83 -1.76 -36.62
N ILE A 603 -5.14 -2.32 -37.79
CA ILE A 603 -6.38 -2.05 -38.53
C ILE A 603 -7.64 -2.46 -37.74
N THR A 604 -7.57 -3.54 -36.96
CA THR A 604 -8.65 -3.98 -36.06
C THR A 604 -8.86 -2.96 -34.93
N ILE A 605 -7.77 -2.42 -34.37
CA ILE A 605 -7.83 -1.37 -33.33
C ILE A 605 -8.44 -0.09 -33.90
N LEU A 606 -8.01 0.34 -35.10
CA LEU A 606 -8.53 1.52 -35.77
C LEU A 606 -10.02 1.37 -36.10
N PHE A 607 -10.43 0.22 -36.64
CA PHE A 607 -11.84 -0.08 -36.89
C PHE A 607 -12.66 -0.05 -35.61
N ALA A 608 -12.17 -0.67 -34.52
CA ALA A 608 -12.84 -0.63 -33.22
C ALA A 608 -13.00 0.80 -32.70
N TYR A 609 -12.00 1.67 -32.88
CA TYR A 609 -12.07 3.08 -32.50
C TYR A 609 -13.10 3.86 -33.34
N VAL A 610 -13.13 3.67 -34.66
CA VAL A 610 -14.13 4.29 -35.54
C VAL A 610 -15.54 3.82 -35.17
N TYR A 611 -15.70 2.52 -34.89
CA TYR A 611 -16.99 1.95 -34.49
C TYR A 611 -17.43 2.43 -33.10
N LEU A 612 -16.49 2.65 -32.18
CA LEU A 612 -16.73 3.28 -30.89
C LEU A 612 -17.27 4.70 -31.07
N ALA A 613 -16.59 5.53 -31.85
CA ALA A 613 -17.01 6.90 -32.15
C ALA A 613 -18.41 6.94 -32.79
N PHE A 614 -18.66 6.06 -33.76
CA PHE A 614 -19.99 5.88 -34.37
C PHE A 614 -21.06 5.56 -33.30
N SER A 615 -20.79 4.64 -32.38
CA SER A 615 -21.74 4.28 -31.33
C SER A 615 -22.05 5.43 -30.35
N ILE A 616 -21.04 6.21 -29.97
CA ILE A 616 -21.17 7.37 -29.08
C ILE A 616 -22.01 8.46 -29.74
N LEU A 617 -21.80 8.73 -31.03
CA LEU A 617 -22.59 9.72 -31.78
C LEU A 617 -24.07 9.34 -31.88
N GLY A 618 -24.39 8.04 -31.92
CA GLY A 618 -25.78 7.57 -31.87
C GLY A 618 -26.47 7.85 -30.54
N VAL A 619 -25.75 7.74 -29.42
CA VAL A 619 -26.28 8.06 -28.10
C VAL A 619 -26.42 9.57 -27.91
N THR A 620 -25.35 10.31 -28.18
CA THR A 620 -25.26 11.76 -27.92
C THR A 620 -26.08 12.59 -28.91
N GLY A 621 -25.91 12.38 -30.22
CA GLY A 621 -26.70 13.06 -31.24
C GLY A 621 -28.14 12.56 -31.29
N GLY A 622 -28.32 11.24 -31.21
CA GLY A 622 -29.63 10.58 -31.30
C GLY A 622 -30.41 10.57 -29.98
N SER A 623 -30.20 9.53 -29.16
CA SER A 623 -31.02 9.30 -27.96
C SER A 623 -31.09 10.52 -27.05
N HIS A 624 -29.98 11.23 -26.86
CA HIS A 624 -29.87 12.36 -25.97
C HIS A 624 -30.42 13.66 -26.57
N ARG A 625 -29.71 14.27 -27.53
CA ARG A 625 -30.05 15.61 -28.04
C ARG A 625 -31.30 15.62 -28.92
N LEU A 626 -31.51 14.61 -29.76
CA LEU A 626 -32.67 14.53 -30.66
C LEU A 626 -33.92 14.01 -29.95
N TRP A 627 -33.92 12.77 -29.46
CA TRP A 627 -35.15 12.14 -28.97
C TRP A 627 -35.50 12.50 -27.51
N SER A 628 -34.53 12.64 -26.61
CA SER A 628 -34.83 13.02 -25.22
C SER A 628 -35.18 14.49 -25.09
N HIS A 629 -34.36 15.37 -25.67
CA HIS A 629 -34.44 16.82 -25.46
C HIS A 629 -35.08 17.63 -26.60
N ARG A 630 -35.26 17.02 -27.78
CA ARG A 630 -35.82 17.70 -28.98
C ARG A 630 -35.11 19.02 -29.26
N SER A 631 -33.79 19.02 -29.15
CA SER A 631 -32.95 20.21 -29.32
C SER A 631 -32.77 20.59 -30.80
N TYR A 632 -33.05 19.66 -31.72
CA TYR A 632 -33.14 19.86 -33.16
C TYR A 632 -34.13 18.86 -33.78
N THR A 633 -34.45 19.03 -35.07
CA THR A 633 -35.25 18.10 -35.87
C THR A 633 -34.40 17.42 -36.94
N ALA A 634 -34.66 16.14 -37.21
CA ALA A 634 -33.89 15.33 -38.17
C ALA A 634 -34.81 14.70 -39.22
N ASN A 635 -34.37 14.68 -40.47
CA ASN A 635 -35.08 13.97 -41.54
C ASN A 635 -34.99 12.44 -41.36
N LEU A 636 -35.69 11.67 -42.21
CA LEU A 636 -35.72 10.20 -42.09
C LEU A 636 -34.33 9.54 -42.23
N PRO A 637 -33.47 9.88 -43.22
CA PRO A 637 -32.12 9.34 -43.32
C PRO A 637 -31.27 9.52 -42.06
N LEU A 638 -31.24 10.74 -41.49
CA LEU A 638 -30.46 11.00 -40.28
C LEU A 638 -31.02 10.23 -39.06
N ARG A 639 -32.34 10.15 -38.93
CA ARG A 639 -32.97 9.35 -37.85
C ARG A 639 -32.62 7.87 -37.94
N ILE A 640 -32.61 7.30 -39.15
CA ILE A 640 -32.21 5.90 -39.36
C ILE A 640 -30.73 5.71 -39.01
N LEU A 641 -29.85 6.61 -39.46
CA LEU A 641 -28.41 6.54 -39.18
C LEU A 641 -28.14 6.60 -37.67
N LEU A 642 -28.75 7.56 -36.96
CA LEU A 642 -28.59 7.71 -35.52
C LEU A 642 -29.19 6.52 -34.76
N MET A 643 -30.28 5.94 -35.25
CA MET A 643 -30.87 4.73 -34.65
C MET A 643 -29.93 3.52 -34.80
N ILE A 644 -29.32 3.32 -35.96
CA ILE A 644 -28.33 2.24 -36.18
C ILE A 644 -27.12 2.45 -35.24
N ALA A 645 -26.59 3.67 -35.19
CA ALA A 645 -25.49 4.05 -34.31
C ALA A 645 -25.81 3.83 -32.83
N GLN A 646 -27.01 4.23 -32.38
CA GLN A 646 -27.46 4.04 -31.00
C GLN A 646 -27.62 2.57 -30.67
N THR A 647 -28.14 1.77 -31.62
CA THR A 647 -28.29 0.33 -31.43
C THR A 647 -26.93 -0.36 -31.27
N ALA A 648 -25.92 0.10 -32.00
CA ALA A 648 -24.54 -0.36 -31.85
C ALA A 648 -23.94 -0.04 -30.46
N ALA A 649 -24.50 0.93 -29.72
CA ALA A 649 -24.04 1.31 -28.37
C ALA A 649 -24.65 0.45 -27.24
N VAL A 650 -25.78 -0.23 -27.48
CA VAL A 650 -26.47 -1.14 -26.53
C VAL A 650 -26.71 -0.51 -25.15
N GLN A 651 -27.43 0.62 -25.13
CA GLN A 651 -27.82 1.31 -23.89
C GLN A 651 -29.34 1.26 -23.64
N ASN A 652 -29.98 0.14 -23.97
CA ASN A 652 -31.44 0.03 -24.18
C ASN A 652 -31.91 0.72 -25.47
N ASP A 653 -33.15 0.42 -25.88
CA ASP A 653 -33.78 1.07 -27.02
C ASP A 653 -34.04 2.56 -26.75
N ILE A 654 -34.14 3.35 -27.81
CA ILE A 654 -34.28 4.82 -27.75
C ILE A 654 -35.44 5.24 -26.85
N PHE A 655 -36.56 4.51 -26.84
CA PHE A 655 -37.72 4.85 -26.02
C PHE A 655 -37.41 4.72 -24.51
N VAL A 656 -36.78 3.61 -24.09
CA VAL A 656 -36.40 3.40 -22.68
C VAL A 656 -35.32 4.40 -22.27
N TRP A 657 -34.30 4.58 -23.10
CA TRP A 657 -33.22 5.53 -22.83
C TRP A 657 -33.79 6.93 -22.65
N SER A 658 -34.66 7.37 -23.57
CA SER A 658 -35.24 8.72 -23.53
C SER A 658 -36.16 8.93 -22.33
N ARG A 659 -36.97 7.93 -21.96
CA ARG A 659 -37.81 7.99 -20.76
C ARG A 659 -36.97 8.14 -19.51
N ASP A 660 -35.96 7.28 -19.36
CA ASP A 660 -35.10 7.28 -18.18
C ASP A 660 -34.27 8.58 -18.12
N HIS A 661 -33.83 9.12 -19.25
CA HIS A 661 -33.13 10.42 -19.32
C HIS A 661 -34.02 11.62 -18.98
N ARG A 662 -35.28 11.65 -19.46
CA ARG A 662 -36.26 12.67 -19.07
C ARG A 662 -36.58 12.62 -17.58
N MET A 663 -36.68 11.41 -17.02
CA MET A 663 -36.83 11.21 -15.57
C MET A 663 -35.63 11.78 -14.80
N HIS A 664 -34.43 11.49 -15.28
CA HIS A 664 -33.19 12.00 -14.71
C HIS A 664 -33.16 13.54 -14.66
N HIS A 665 -33.56 14.25 -15.72
CA HIS A 665 -33.61 15.72 -15.68
C HIS A 665 -34.74 16.29 -14.80
N LYS A 666 -35.92 15.64 -14.79
CA LYS A 666 -37.07 16.17 -14.04
C LYS A 666 -36.93 15.98 -12.54
N TYR A 667 -36.32 14.87 -12.14
CA TYR A 667 -36.23 14.45 -10.74
C TYR A 667 -34.79 14.19 -10.32
N THR A 668 -33.85 14.93 -10.91
CA THR A 668 -32.40 14.80 -10.72
C THR A 668 -32.08 14.62 -9.25
N ASP A 669 -31.27 13.60 -8.95
CA ASP A 669 -30.75 13.33 -7.61
C ASP A 669 -31.81 13.02 -6.53
N THR A 670 -33.02 12.62 -6.95
CA THR A 670 -34.05 12.05 -6.08
C THR A 670 -34.24 10.56 -6.30
N ASP A 671 -35.08 9.88 -5.52
CA ASP A 671 -35.39 8.46 -5.71
C ASP A 671 -36.15 8.12 -7.00
N ALA A 672 -36.62 9.14 -7.74
CA ALA A 672 -37.20 8.97 -9.05
C ALA A 672 -36.17 9.07 -10.19
N ASP A 673 -34.94 9.49 -9.90
CA ASP A 673 -33.83 9.49 -10.85
C ASP A 673 -33.27 8.06 -11.02
N PRO A 674 -33.22 7.50 -12.25
CA PRO A 674 -32.71 6.15 -12.50
C PRO A 674 -31.29 5.93 -11.99
N HIS A 675 -30.44 6.95 -12.05
CA HIS A 675 -29.04 6.88 -11.67
C HIS A 675 -28.71 7.98 -10.65
N ASN A 676 -29.61 8.16 -9.68
CA ASN A 676 -29.50 9.08 -8.56
C ASN A 676 -28.06 9.13 -7.98
N SER A 677 -27.36 10.24 -8.23
CA SER A 677 -25.95 10.40 -7.85
C SER A 677 -25.74 10.50 -6.34
N THR A 678 -26.78 10.86 -5.58
CA THR A 678 -26.74 10.92 -4.10
C THR A 678 -26.57 9.55 -3.45
N ARG A 679 -26.84 8.46 -4.19
CA ARG A 679 -26.58 7.07 -3.76
C ARG A 679 -25.12 6.65 -3.95
N GLY A 680 -24.26 7.56 -4.42
CA GLY A 680 -22.82 7.38 -4.54
C GLY A 680 -22.35 6.99 -5.94
N PHE A 681 -21.05 7.18 -6.19
CA PHE A 681 -20.43 7.06 -7.51
C PHE A 681 -20.76 5.72 -8.19
N PHE A 682 -20.57 4.61 -7.48
CA PHE A 682 -20.79 3.28 -8.04
C PHE A 682 -22.24 3.07 -8.46
N PHE A 683 -23.21 3.54 -7.66
CA PHE A 683 -24.63 3.42 -7.99
C PHE A 683 -24.95 4.17 -9.28
N SER A 684 -24.59 5.46 -9.38
CA SER A 684 -24.82 6.28 -10.56
C SER A 684 -24.04 5.83 -11.80
N HIS A 685 -22.86 5.22 -11.61
CA HIS A 685 -22.01 4.76 -12.70
C HIS A 685 -22.57 3.47 -13.33
N MET A 686 -22.76 2.41 -12.53
CA MET A 686 -23.24 1.12 -13.05
C MET A 686 -24.13 0.33 -12.09
N GLY A 687 -24.11 0.66 -10.79
CA GLY A 687 -24.86 -0.07 -9.76
C GLY A 687 -26.36 -0.06 -9.98
N TRP A 688 -26.91 1.03 -10.51
CA TRP A 688 -28.34 1.12 -10.84
C TRP A 688 -28.79 0.09 -11.90
N LEU A 689 -27.89 -0.37 -12.78
CA LEU A 689 -28.15 -1.43 -13.76
C LEU A 689 -28.15 -2.84 -13.14
N MET A 690 -27.63 -2.98 -11.93
CA MET A 690 -27.53 -4.22 -11.17
C MET A 690 -28.59 -4.35 -10.08
N CYS A 691 -29.48 -3.36 -9.95
CA CYS A 691 -30.53 -3.32 -8.94
C CYS A 691 -31.91 -3.20 -9.58
N LYS A 692 -32.95 -3.64 -8.85
CA LYS A 692 -34.32 -3.31 -9.24
C LYS A 692 -34.52 -1.79 -9.15
N LYS A 693 -35.31 -1.23 -10.08
CA LYS A 693 -35.68 0.18 -10.10
C LYS A 693 -36.47 0.55 -8.84
N HIS A 694 -36.26 1.76 -8.33
CA HIS A 694 -36.98 2.26 -7.16
C HIS A 694 -38.49 2.44 -7.47
N PRO A 695 -39.40 2.19 -6.51
CA PRO A 695 -40.84 2.39 -6.71
C PRO A 695 -41.21 3.81 -7.17
N ASP A 696 -40.58 4.85 -6.61
CA ASP A 696 -40.79 6.24 -7.04
C ASP A 696 -40.49 6.46 -8.51
N LEU A 697 -39.43 5.84 -9.05
CA LEU A 697 -39.11 5.92 -10.46
C LEU A 697 -40.21 5.29 -11.32
N LEU A 698 -40.76 4.15 -10.89
CA LEU A 698 -41.85 3.49 -11.60
C LEU A 698 -43.14 4.32 -11.54
N ALA A 699 -43.49 4.83 -10.36
CA ALA A 699 -44.67 5.64 -10.14
C ALA A 699 -44.60 6.96 -10.91
N LYS A 700 -43.55 7.76 -10.71
CA LYS A 700 -43.36 9.06 -11.37
C LYS A 700 -42.98 8.90 -12.84
N GLY A 701 -42.46 7.75 -13.27
CA GLY A 701 -42.18 7.43 -14.67
C GLY A 701 -43.41 7.52 -15.57
N THR A 702 -44.60 7.23 -15.04
CA THR A 702 -45.87 7.38 -15.77
C THR A 702 -46.27 8.83 -16.02
N SER A 703 -45.69 9.79 -15.28
CA SER A 703 -45.96 11.23 -15.42
C SER A 703 -45.13 11.93 -16.49
N ILE A 704 -44.19 11.22 -17.15
CA ILE A 704 -43.39 11.76 -18.23
C ILE A 704 -44.12 11.54 -19.54
N ASP A 705 -44.39 12.63 -20.27
CA ASP A 705 -44.88 12.54 -21.64
C ASP A 705 -43.81 11.89 -22.53
N MET A 706 -44.20 10.80 -23.19
CA MET A 706 -43.39 10.03 -24.14
C MET A 706 -44.10 9.90 -25.49
N SER A 707 -45.21 10.61 -25.71
CA SER A 707 -46.06 10.48 -26.91
C SER A 707 -45.29 10.75 -28.20
N ASP A 708 -44.38 11.72 -28.20
CA ASP A 708 -43.52 12.04 -29.33
C ASP A 708 -42.59 10.89 -29.71
N VAL A 709 -41.88 10.32 -28.73
CA VAL A 709 -40.92 9.23 -28.95
C VAL A 709 -41.68 7.95 -29.31
N ALA A 710 -42.87 7.74 -28.72
CA ALA A 710 -43.76 6.63 -29.06
C ALA A 710 -44.29 6.72 -30.49
N SER A 711 -44.53 7.94 -30.99
CA SER A 711 -45.09 8.18 -32.32
C SER A 711 -44.05 8.08 -33.44
N ASP A 712 -42.75 8.21 -33.15
CA ASP A 712 -41.69 8.14 -34.15
C ASP A 712 -41.58 6.71 -34.74
N PRO A 713 -41.82 6.52 -36.06
CA PRO A 713 -41.78 5.20 -36.69
C PRO A 713 -40.41 4.53 -36.62
N VAL A 714 -39.31 5.30 -36.60
CA VAL A 714 -37.94 4.78 -36.49
C VAL A 714 -37.71 4.19 -35.10
N VAL A 715 -38.19 4.87 -34.05
CA VAL A 715 -38.08 4.40 -32.67
C VAL A 715 -38.94 3.16 -32.45
N ARG A 716 -40.17 3.15 -32.99
CA ARG A 716 -41.05 1.97 -32.95
C ARG A 716 -40.43 0.76 -33.64
N PHE A 717 -39.82 0.97 -34.81
CA PHE A 717 -39.10 -0.08 -35.54
C PHE A 717 -37.95 -0.63 -34.71
N GLN A 718 -37.08 0.24 -34.20
CA GLN A 718 -35.95 -0.16 -33.37
C GLN A 718 -36.41 -0.97 -32.16
N ARG A 719 -37.41 -0.48 -31.42
CA ARG A 719 -37.94 -1.15 -30.23
C ARG A 719 -38.51 -2.53 -30.55
N LYS A 720 -39.22 -2.69 -31.67
CA LYS A 720 -39.78 -3.97 -32.11
C LYS A 720 -38.70 -5.00 -32.45
N TYR A 721 -37.58 -4.56 -33.05
CA TYR A 721 -36.50 -5.42 -33.51
C TYR A 721 -35.20 -5.27 -32.72
N TYR A 722 -35.28 -4.76 -31.48
CA TYR A 722 -34.10 -4.29 -30.75
C TYR A 722 -33.08 -5.41 -30.54
N LEU A 723 -33.51 -6.58 -30.08
CA LEU A 723 -32.60 -7.70 -29.79
C LEU A 723 -31.90 -8.23 -31.05
N PRO A 724 -32.60 -8.55 -32.16
CA PRO A 724 -31.94 -8.88 -33.43
C PRO A 724 -30.96 -7.82 -33.92
N LEU A 725 -31.34 -6.53 -33.83
CA LEU A 725 -30.48 -5.43 -34.25
C LEU A 725 -29.25 -5.29 -33.35
N VAL A 726 -29.37 -5.47 -32.04
CA VAL A 726 -28.25 -5.47 -31.10
C VAL A 726 -27.27 -6.61 -31.40
N LEU A 727 -27.78 -7.83 -31.62
CA LEU A 727 -26.93 -8.96 -31.99
C LEU A 727 -26.18 -8.68 -33.29
N LEU A 728 -26.86 -8.14 -34.30
CA LEU A 728 -26.25 -7.80 -35.57
C LEU A 728 -25.21 -6.67 -35.43
N LEU A 729 -25.61 -5.53 -34.87
CA LEU A 729 -24.84 -4.28 -34.91
C LEU A 729 -23.82 -4.16 -33.77
N ASN A 730 -24.03 -4.79 -32.61
CA ASN A 730 -23.04 -4.70 -31.53
C ASN A 730 -22.09 -5.87 -31.47
N ILE A 731 -22.53 -7.07 -31.90
CA ILE A 731 -21.75 -8.32 -31.79
C ILE A 731 -21.30 -8.82 -33.16
N VAL A 732 -22.22 -9.19 -34.04
CA VAL A 732 -21.90 -9.90 -35.30
C VAL A 732 -21.08 -9.04 -36.23
N LEU A 733 -21.56 -7.86 -36.63
CA LEU A 733 -20.89 -6.98 -37.59
C LEU A 733 -19.48 -6.55 -37.12
N PRO A 734 -19.29 -6.00 -35.90
CA PRO A 734 -17.97 -5.56 -35.45
C PRO A 734 -17.00 -6.72 -35.14
N THR A 735 -17.49 -7.95 -34.96
CA THR A 735 -16.66 -9.15 -34.84
C THR A 735 -16.30 -9.72 -36.22
N PHE A 736 -17.27 -9.77 -37.13
CA PHE A 736 -17.13 -10.34 -38.46
C PHE A 736 -16.17 -9.52 -39.33
N VAL A 737 -16.25 -8.20 -39.25
CA VAL A 737 -15.45 -7.33 -40.13
C VAL A 737 -13.94 -7.55 -39.91
N PRO A 738 -13.40 -7.50 -38.68
CA PRO A 738 -11.99 -7.79 -38.45
C PRO A 738 -11.60 -9.23 -38.76
N TRP A 739 -12.47 -10.18 -38.42
CA TRP A 739 -12.20 -11.60 -38.67
C TRP A 739 -12.06 -11.91 -40.16
N TYR A 740 -13.02 -11.44 -40.98
CA TYR A 740 -13.09 -11.77 -42.39
C TYR A 740 -12.22 -10.86 -43.27
N PHE A 741 -12.27 -9.54 -43.06
CA PHE A 741 -11.61 -8.58 -43.96
C PHE A 741 -10.20 -8.21 -43.52
N PHE A 742 -9.89 -8.26 -42.22
CA PHE A 742 -8.58 -7.83 -41.70
C PHE A 742 -7.65 -8.99 -41.37
N GLY A 743 -8.12 -10.24 -41.52
CA GLY A 743 -7.37 -11.45 -41.20
C GLY A 743 -7.10 -11.62 -39.70
N GLU A 744 -7.92 -11.00 -38.84
CA GLU A 744 -7.86 -11.20 -37.40
C GLU A 744 -8.43 -12.56 -37.03
N THR A 745 -8.05 -13.14 -35.88
CA THR A 745 -8.72 -14.37 -35.42
C THR A 745 -10.15 -14.07 -34.97
N LEU A 746 -11.09 -15.01 -35.14
CA LEU A 746 -12.48 -14.84 -34.69
C LEU A 746 -12.56 -14.49 -33.20
N TRP A 747 -11.79 -15.19 -32.37
CA TRP A 747 -11.74 -14.95 -30.92
C TRP A 747 -11.23 -13.55 -30.58
N THR A 748 -10.13 -13.12 -31.20
CA THR A 748 -9.57 -11.79 -30.95
C THR A 748 -10.53 -10.69 -31.42
N SER A 749 -11.17 -10.87 -32.58
CA SER A 749 -12.17 -9.95 -33.11
C SER A 749 -13.38 -9.80 -32.16
N TYR A 750 -13.85 -10.92 -31.60
CA TYR A 750 -14.95 -10.93 -30.64
C TYR A 750 -14.56 -10.22 -29.34
N VAL A 751 -13.39 -10.53 -28.81
CA VAL A 751 -12.89 -9.94 -27.56
C VAL A 751 -12.65 -8.41 -27.71
N VAL A 752 -12.13 -7.96 -28.86
CA VAL A 752 -11.99 -6.52 -29.17
C VAL A 752 -13.35 -5.86 -29.28
N THR A 753 -14.34 -6.53 -29.87
CA THR A 753 -15.74 -6.05 -29.93
C THR A 753 -16.33 -5.83 -28.53
N ILE A 754 -16.15 -6.78 -27.61
CA ILE A 754 -16.58 -6.62 -26.21
C ILE A 754 -15.81 -5.50 -25.52
N THR A 755 -14.51 -5.39 -25.76
CA THR A 755 -13.67 -4.31 -25.20
C THR A 755 -14.17 -2.93 -25.62
N ARG A 756 -14.41 -2.73 -26.92
CA ARG A 756 -15.00 -1.51 -27.47
C ARG A 756 -16.34 -1.18 -26.82
N TYR A 757 -17.21 -2.19 -26.64
CA TYR A 757 -18.51 -1.97 -26.00
C TYR A 757 -18.37 -1.48 -24.56
N VAL A 758 -17.50 -2.13 -23.77
CA VAL A 758 -17.25 -1.74 -22.38
C VAL A 758 -16.67 -0.34 -22.28
N ILE A 759 -15.77 0.06 -23.18
CA ILE A 759 -15.25 1.44 -23.26
C ILE A 759 -16.40 2.43 -23.55
N SER A 760 -17.27 2.10 -24.51
CA SER A 760 -18.42 2.94 -24.89
C SER A 760 -19.37 3.21 -23.71
N VAL A 761 -19.78 2.15 -23.01
CA VAL A 761 -20.72 2.30 -21.88
C VAL A 761 -20.08 2.98 -20.68
N ASN A 762 -18.82 2.70 -20.34
CA ASN A 762 -18.15 3.39 -19.24
C ASN A 762 -17.93 4.87 -19.54
N GLY A 763 -17.63 5.22 -20.79
CA GLY A 763 -17.56 6.63 -21.24
C GLY A 763 -18.89 7.35 -21.02
N THR A 764 -20.01 6.69 -21.33
CA THR A 764 -21.35 7.25 -21.08
C THR A 764 -21.68 7.32 -19.59
N TRP A 765 -21.37 6.28 -18.82
CA TRP A 765 -21.64 6.21 -17.39
C TRP A 765 -20.85 7.22 -16.56
N LEU A 766 -19.69 7.70 -17.05
CA LEU A 766 -18.97 8.81 -16.45
C LEU A 766 -19.78 10.11 -16.47
N VAL A 767 -20.68 10.31 -17.44
CA VAL A 767 -21.59 11.47 -17.46
C VAL A 767 -22.53 11.42 -16.25
N ASN A 768 -23.12 10.27 -15.97
CA ASN A 768 -24.05 10.10 -14.83
C ASN A 768 -23.36 10.17 -13.46
N SER A 769 -22.06 9.89 -13.40
CA SER A 769 -21.32 9.71 -12.15
C SER A 769 -20.30 10.83 -11.94
N ALA A 770 -19.18 10.80 -12.67
CA ALA A 770 -18.14 11.81 -12.55
C ALA A 770 -18.66 13.22 -12.84
N ALA A 771 -19.49 13.40 -13.88
CA ALA A 771 -20.03 14.72 -14.21
C ALA A 771 -21.18 15.18 -13.28
N HIS A 772 -21.58 14.39 -12.28
CA HIS A 772 -22.44 14.82 -11.16
C HIS A 772 -21.67 15.07 -9.86
N MET A 773 -20.37 14.77 -9.82
CA MET A 773 -19.59 14.76 -8.59
C MET A 773 -18.37 15.67 -8.64
N TRP A 774 -17.69 15.75 -9.79
CA TRP A 774 -16.36 16.36 -9.88
C TRP A 774 -16.25 17.27 -11.11
N GLY A 775 -16.21 18.57 -10.82
CA GLY A 775 -16.02 19.62 -11.82
C GLY A 775 -16.52 20.97 -11.32
N ALA A 776 -16.39 21.98 -12.16
CA ALA A 776 -16.89 23.33 -11.88
C ALA A 776 -18.41 23.41 -12.07
N LYS A 777 -19.07 24.40 -11.45
CA LYS A 777 -20.51 24.68 -11.59
C LYS A 777 -20.77 26.14 -12.02
N PRO A 778 -20.28 26.55 -13.20
CA PRO A 778 -20.32 27.94 -13.65
C PRO A 778 -21.73 28.51 -13.82
N TYR A 779 -22.77 27.68 -14.03
CA TYR A 779 -24.12 28.16 -14.34
C TYR A 779 -25.11 27.97 -13.18
N ASP A 780 -25.02 26.88 -12.43
CA ASP A 780 -25.84 26.67 -11.24
C ASP A 780 -25.14 25.79 -10.20
N ARG A 781 -24.77 26.39 -9.07
CA ARG A 781 -24.12 25.71 -7.94
C ARG A 781 -25.07 24.90 -7.06
N ASN A 782 -26.39 25.07 -7.22
CA ASN A 782 -27.41 24.43 -6.38
C ASN A 782 -27.82 23.04 -6.87
N ILE A 783 -27.39 22.64 -8.07
CA ILE A 783 -27.59 21.30 -8.62
C ILE A 783 -26.27 20.51 -8.55
N ASN A 784 -26.32 19.18 -8.58
CA ASN A 784 -25.08 18.37 -8.57
C ASN A 784 -24.28 18.33 -9.88
N PRO A 785 -24.87 18.37 -11.10
CA PRO A 785 -24.15 18.39 -12.37
C PRO A 785 -22.99 19.39 -12.42
N THR A 786 -21.88 18.97 -13.02
CA THR A 786 -20.60 19.70 -13.09
C THR A 786 -20.00 19.68 -14.50
N GLU A 787 -19.18 20.68 -14.81
CA GLU A 787 -18.33 20.73 -16.00
C GLU A 787 -17.06 19.92 -15.76
N SER A 788 -16.86 18.83 -16.51
CA SER A 788 -15.75 17.90 -16.29
C SER A 788 -14.89 17.68 -17.54
N GLY A 789 -13.66 18.22 -17.53
CA GLY A 789 -12.72 18.16 -18.67
C GLY A 789 -12.46 16.75 -19.21
N LEU A 790 -12.29 15.76 -18.32
CA LEU A 790 -12.08 14.37 -18.71
C LEU A 790 -13.31 13.76 -19.40
N VAL A 791 -14.51 14.09 -18.89
CA VAL A 791 -15.77 13.59 -19.44
C VAL A 791 -16.11 14.28 -20.76
N ILE A 792 -15.71 15.54 -20.95
CA ILE A 792 -15.88 16.26 -22.22
C ILE A 792 -15.20 15.50 -23.37
N GLY A 793 -13.95 15.08 -23.17
CA GLY A 793 -13.20 14.31 -24.18
C GLY A 793 -13.79 12.91 -24.44
N LEU A 794 -14.08 12.14 -23.38
CA LEU A 794 -14.58 10.76 -23.51
C LEU A 794 -16.05 10.69 -23.97
N GLY A 795 -16.85 11.70 -23.61
CA GLY A 795 -18.28 11.81 -23.93
C GLY A 795 -18.56 12.64 -25.18
N PHE A 796 -17.54 13.01 -25.98
CA PHE A 796 -17.71 13.74 -27.25
C PHE A 796 -18.47 15.08 -27.10
N GLY A 797 -18.34 15.73 -25.93
CA GLY A 797 -19.02 16.97 -25.59
C GLY A 797 -20.07 16.85 -24.48
N GLU A 798 -20.41 15.65 -24.01
CA GLU A 798 -21.44 15.49 -22.94
C GLU A 798 -20.95 15.80 -21.51
N GLY A 799 -19.66 16.11 -21.35
CA GLY A 799 -19.09 16.49 -20.05
C GLY A 799 -19.35 17.93 -19.63
N PHE A 800 -19.96 18.76 -20.49
CA PHE A 800 -20.43 20.10 -20.12
C PHE A 800 -21.76 20.04 -19.34
N HIS A 801 -21.76 19.28 -18.24
CA HIS A 801 -22.99 18.74 -17.65
C HIS A 801 -23.74 19.75 -16.78
N ASN A 802 -23.05 20.74 -16.19
CA ASN A 802 -23.73 21.83 -15.46
C ASN A 802 -24.51 22.71 -16.44
N TYR A 803 -23.91 23.06 -17.58
CA TYR A 803 -24.58 23.78 -18.67
C TYR A 803 -25.79 22.99 -19.16
N HIS A 804 -25.58 21.70 -19.43
CA HIS A 804 -26.61 20.83 -19.99
C HIS A 804 -27.84 20.73 -19.10
N HIS A 805 -27.69 20.58 -17.78
CA HIS A 805 -28.82 20.52 -16.85
C HIS A 805 -29.53 21.86 -16.68
N VAL A 806 -28.83 22.97 -16.87
CA VAL A 806 -29.42 24.32 -16.83
C VAL A 806 -30.15 24.66 -18.13
N PHE A 807 -29.61 24.24 -19.28
CA PHE A 807 -30.14 24.49 -20.62
C PHE A 807 -30.35 23.18 -21.40
N PRO A 808 -31.24 22.28 -20.94
CA PRO A 808 -31.39 20.94 -21.52
C PRO A 808 -31.88 20.92 -22.97
N TYR A 809 -32.51 22.02 -23.42
CA TYR A 809 -33.00 22.18 -24.78
C TYR A 809 -31.93 22.62 -25.79
N ASP A 810 -30.73 22.97 -25.35
CA ASP A 810 -29.64 23.43 -26.22
C ASP A 810 -28.99 22.27 -26.97
N TYR A 811 -28.92 22.33 -28.31
CA TYR A 811 -28.40 21.22 -29.13
C TYR A 811 -26.90 21.03 -28.99
N LYS A 812 -26.16 22.06 -28.56
CA LYS A 812 -24.72 21.95 -28.32
C LYS A 812 -24.43 21.26 -27.00
N ALA A 813 -25.36 21.32 -26.04
CA ALA A 813 -25.18 20.86 -24.66
C ALA A 813 -23.95 21.47 -23.97
N GLY A 814 -23.45 22.62 -24.43
CA GLY A 814 -22.33 23.35 -23.85
C GLY A 814 -22.24 24.77 -24.43
N GLU A 815 -21.71 25.71 -23.65
CA GLU A 815 -21.58 27.13 -24.01
C GLU A 815 -20.53 27.39 -25.09
N LEU A 816 -19.41 26.65 -25.06
CA LEU A 816 -18.23 26.98 -25.86
C LEU A 816 -18.42 26.61 -27.35
N GLY A 817 -18.29 27.61 -28.23
CA GLY A 817 -18.32 27.46 -29.69
C GLY A 817 -17.12 26.76 -30.31
N ASN A 818 -16.24 26.14 -29.53
CA ASN A 818 -15.06 25.46 -30.05
C ASN A 818 -15.34 23.98 -30.33
N TYR A 819 -15.45 23.62 -31.61
CA TYR A 819 -15.66 22.25 -32.09
C TYR A 819 -14.59 21.25 -31.64
N ARG A 820 -13.42 21.71 -31.16
CA ARG A 820 -12.32 20.86 -30.68
C ARG A 820 -12.74 19.88 -29.58
N ASN A 821 -13.74 20.22 -28.77
CA ASN A 821 -14.14 19.44 -27.59
C ASN A 821 -15.62 19.00 -27.61
N ASN A 822 -16.35 19.18 -28.73
CA ASN A 822 -17.75 18.81 -28.86
C ASN A 822 -18.06 18.25 -30.26
N PHE A 823 -17.58 17.03 -30.50
CA PHE A 823 -17.71 16.35 -31.79
C PHE A 823 -19.18 16.12 -32.18
N THR A 824 -20.06 15.91 -31.21
CA THR A 824 -21.50 15.73 -31.48
C THR A 824 -22.14 16.99 -32.04
N ALA A 825 -21.83 18.17 -31.49
CA ALA A 825 -22.30 19.45 -32.05
C ALA A 825 -21.77 19.67 -33.48
N CYS A 826 -20.49 19.35 -33.73
CA CYS A 826 -19.90 19.43 -35.07
C CYS A 826 -20.63 18.54 -36.09
N LEU A 827 -20.96 17.30 -35.70
CA LEU A 827 -21.76 16.40 -36.54
C LEU A 827 -23.14 16.98 -36.83
N ILE A 828 -23.84 17.49 -35.82
CA ILE A 828 -25.20 18.05 -35.99
C ILE A 828 -25.15 19.27 -36.93
N ASP A 829 -24.14 20.14 -36.79
CA ASP A 829 -23.95 21.30 -37.68
C ASP A 829 -23.65 20.88 -39.12
N PHE A 830 -22.81 19.86 -39.32
CA PHE A 830 -22.58 19.29 -40.65
C PHE A 830 -23.88 18.73 -41.26
N MET A 831 -24.65 17.98 -40.46
CA MET A 831 -25.93 17.44 -40.90
C MET A 831 -26.95 18.56 -41.20
N ALA A 832 -26.88 19.69 -40.49
CA ALA A 832 -27.69 20.86 -40.79
C ALA A 832 -27.30 21.53 -42.11
N LYS A 833 -25.99 21.67 -42.37
CA LYS A 833 -25.46 22.21 -43.64
C LYS A 833 -25.93 21.43 -44.86
N ILE A 834 -26.08 20.11 -44.75
CA ILE A 834 -26.61 19.26 -45.84
C ILE A 834 -28.14 19.10 -45.81
N GLY A 835 -28.85 19.84 -44.95
CA GLY A 835 -30.31 19.83 -44.85
C GLY A 835 -30.92 18.61 -44.15
N TRP A 836 -30.10 17.80 -43.46
CA TRP A 836 -30.56 16.61 -42.74
C TRP A 836 -30.99 16.90 -41.30
N ALA A 837 -30.48 17.99 -40.71
CA ALA A 837 -30.92 18.54 -39.43
C ALA A 837 -31.45 19.97 -39.60
N THR A 838 -32.49 20.34 -38.85
CA THR A 838 -33.12 21.67 -38.87
C THR A 838 -33.57 22.06 -37.46
N ASN A 839 -33.99 23.32 -37.26
CA ASN A 839 -34.50 23.83 -35.98
C ASN A 839 -33.55 23.64 -34.78
N LEU A 840 -32.25 23.89 -34.98
CA LEU A 840 -31.21 23.77 -33.96
C LEU A 840 -31.42 24.86 -32.89
N LYS A 841 -31.70 24.47 -31.64
CA LYS A 841 -31.99 25.39 -30.51
C LYS A 841 -30.73 25.70 -29.72
N THR A 842 -30.47 26.97 -29.44
CA THR A 842 -29.34 27.41 -28.60
C THR A 842 -29.77 28.43 -27.57
N ALA A 843 -29.15 28.41 -26.39
CA ALA A 843 -29.34 29.48 -25.41
C ALA A 843 -28.57 30.73 -25.88
N SER A 844 -29.22 31.89 -25.80
CA SER A 844 -28.58 33.18 -26.11
C SER A 844 -27.50 33.51 -25.07
N LEU A 845 -26.43 34.19 -25.48
CA LEU A 845 -25.36 34.64 -24.58
C LEU A 845 -25.89 35.43 -23.36
N GLU A 846 -26.88 36.29 -23.58
CA GLU A 846 -27.51 37.06 -22.49
C GLU A 846 -28.16 36.16 -21.44
N MET A 847 -28.83 35.08 -21.87
CA MET A 847 -29.45 34.11 -20.97
C MET A 847 -28.41 33.33 -20.17
N ILE A 848 -27.32 32.94 -20.82
CA ILE A 848 -26.20 32.23 -20.19
C ILE A 848 -25.56 33.12 -19.12
N GLN A 849 -25.22 34.36 -19.48
CA GLN A 849 -24.64 35.35 -18.57
C GLN A 849 -25.57 35.64 -17.38
N LYS A 850 -26.86 35.86 -17.62
CA LYS A 850 -27.85 36.08 -16.55
C LYS A 850 -27.94 34.88 -15.60
N ARG A 851 -27.82 33.65 -16.11
CA ARG A 851 -27.88 32.46 -15.27
C ARG A 851 -26.60 32.24 -14.47
N ALA A 852 -25.44 32.37 -15.11
CA ALA A 852 -24.13 32.26 -14.47
C ALA A 852 -23.95 33.29 -13.35
N THR A 853 -24.34 34.55 -13.59
CA THR A 853 -24.29 35.60 -12.55
C THR A 853 -25.26 35.36 -11.39
N ARG A 854 -26.45 34.80 -11.66
CA ARG A 854 -27.48 34.57 -10.64
C ARG A 854 -27.19 33.36 -9.75
N THR A 855 -26.76 32.24 -10.34
CA THR A 855 -26.66 30.95 -9.64
C THR A 855 -25.32 30.24 -9.79
N GLY A 856 -24.39 30.75 -10.60
CA GLY A 856 -23.08 30.13 -10.80
C GLY A 856 -22.18 30.16 -9.57
N ASP A 857 -21.10 29.38 -9.61
CA ASP A 857 -20.06 29.31 -8.59
C ASP A 857 -18.92 30.34 -8.78
N PHE A 858 -19.11 31.32 -9.65
CA PHE A 858 -18.13 32.34 -10.04
C PHE A 858 -16.92 31.83 -10.84
N SER A 859 -16.93 30.57 -11.29
CA SER A 859 -15.90 30.05 -12.21
C SER A 859 -16.12 30.47 -13.68
N TRP A 860 -17.32 30.99 -14.00
CA TRP A 860 -17.67 31.45 -15.34
C TRP A 860 -16.91 32.74 -15.71
N GLN A 861 -16.24 32.75 -16.87
CA GLN A 861 -15.54 33.92 -17.40
C GLN A 861 -16.21 34.37 -18.71
N TYR A 862 -16.43 35.68 -18.84
CA TYR A 862 -16.95 36.25 -20.08
C TYR A 862 -15.94 36.04 -21.22
N PRO A 863 -16.33 35.50 -22.38
CA PRO A 863 -15.42 35.36 -23.53
C PRO A 863 -14.90 36.75 -23.95
N GLN A 864 -13.60 37.01 -23.82
CA GLN A 864 -13.00 38.25 -24.33
C GLN A 864 -13.08 38.28 -25.87
N GLU A 865 -13.30 39.47 -26.44
CA GLU A 865 -13.54 39.71 -27.88
C GLU A 865 -12.48 39.15 -28.85
N ASN A 866 -11.33 38.68 -28.36
CA ASN A 866 -10.24 38.15 -29.18
C ASN A 866 -10.49 36.76 -29.78
N ASP A 867 -11.46 35.99 -29.31
CA ASP A 867 -11.75 34.64 -29.85
C ASP A 867 -12.67 34.63 -31.08
N LYS A 868 -13.13 35.81 -31.56
CA LYS A 868 -13.89 35.91 -32.83
C LYS A 868 -13.04 35.70 -34.09
N LYS A 869 -11.72 35.57 -33.98
CA LYS A 869 -10.81 35.42 -35.14
C LYS A 869 -10.45 33.97 -35.50
N SER A 870 -11.03 32.95 -34.86
CA SER A 870 -10.75 31.54 -35.20
C SER A 870 -12.00 30.68 -35.45
N THR A 871 -13.06 31.27 -36.01
CA THR A 871 -14.20 30.51 -36.57
C THR A 871 -13.89 29.95 -37.94
#